data_AF-A0A1H5JZR7-F1
#
_entry.id   AF-A0A1H5JZR7-F1
#
_cell.length_a   1.000
_cell.length_b   1.000
_cell.length_c   1.000
_cell.angle_alpha   90.00
_cell.angle_beta   90.00
_cell.angle_gamma   90.00
#
_symmetry.space_group_name_H-M   'P 1'
#
loop_
_entity.id
_entity.type
_entity.pdbx_description
1 polymer ?
#
loop_
_entity_poly.entity_id
_entity_poly.type
_entity_poly.pdbx_seq_one_letter_code
_entity_poly.pdbx_strand_id
1 'polypeptide(L)'
;MTDPNSSHERQLTDLRRQKRLACLRALRGAGAVSLAELARVTSLSRPTVESILTELIEQGLVRETTAPGDGTRRMGRPARHFEFQAGSGYAVGIDVGVHMITGLICDLGGRVRAAVHRPTDPAVNGAERLRAARQVQAELLARVGVSEQRLAAVVVAVPGITDGERVVLSYPIPDWTGVRLAARFAHGADHPVQLENDINMAALAEHRLGAGELADDMVLIQIGHRIGAAVMLGGTLFRGSRFAAAEIGDLAWTGWGDWETGAVRDEIEAAGGIEAIVQRASGGDEDARAAIGRYARRIAPGVSALAMALDPSVVVIGGGLSPAGALLIDPLRDELERMARAVAIAPLAQSMFGADATAYGALIRALELGSAHLLGSQDDEVPRLQPLDPAATHPAEAATDGATPAEAVPAAGRQRTAATTSTTPPLRIGVVGVGARAPLATSVGASTVPAWVVAVADPDPGAATRARQLFGDAVTVRTDHRDLLADDLDAALVISPDDTHAGIATDLLEAGVAVYLEKPLATSTAEADRVLAAAARTGTRLYVGHNMRHMGVVRLLRELIERGEIGEVKTVWCRHFVGNGGDYYFKDWHADRSRSTGLLLQKAVHDLDVIHWLAASRGRDVVAMGDLQVYGQITDRLDPSAPAGTLMPDWFSYDNWPPLTQTGLNPVVDVEDTSMLLMRMDNGVLASYAQCHFTPDYWRSYTVIGTEGRLENAGDGDGDSVRVWNRRTGYAEYGDHEYTVAGDRSGHDDADRRIVDEFLRWIAHGDPVTSTPLDARDAVAVAAAATESLRSGSRPVRVAAAGADIERHF
;
A
#
# COMPACT_ATOMS: atom_id res chain seq x y z
N MET A 1 36.56 22.53 6.85
CA MET A 1 35.77 23.67 7.34
C MET A 1 34.56 23.77 6.42
N THR A 2 33.49 23.06 6.77
CA THR A 2 32.25 22.97 5.99
C THR A 2 31.33 24.11 6.38
N ASP A 3 30.69 24.76 5.40
CA ASP A 3 29.94 25.99 5.59
C ASP A 3 28.60 25.75 6.32
N PRO A 4 28.40 26.27 7.55
CA PRO A 4 27.19 26.04 8.34
C PRO A 4 25.91 26.61 7.71
N ASN A 5 26.00 27.63 6.83
CA ASN A 5 24.82 28.14 6.13
C ASN A 5 24.22 27.08 5.19
N SER A 6 25.06 26.21 4.62
CA SER A 6 24.66 25.34 3.52
C SER A 6 23.67 24.24 3.92
N SER A 7 23.67 23.75 5.17
CA SER A 7 22.68 22.75 5.62
C SER A 7 21.35 23.39 5.97
N HIS A 8 21.38 24.55 6.65
CA HIS A 8 20.19 25.29 7.04
C HIS A 8 19.44 25.87 5.82
N GLU A 9 20.17 26.38 4.82
CA GLU A 9 19.58 26.81 3.54
C GLU A 9 18.95 25.64 2.76
N ARG A 10 19.57 24.44 2.80
CA ARG A 10 19.00 23.22 2.21
C ARG A 10 17.72 22.80 2.93
N GLN A 11 17.75 22.69 4.27
CA GLN A 11 16.56 22.39 5.09
C GLN A 11 15.41 23.38 4.86
N LEU A 12 15.70 24.69 4.79
CA LEU A 12 14.70 25.71 4.48
C LEU A 12 14.13 25.59 3.05
N THR A 13 14.97 25.20 2.08
CA THR A 13 14.56 24.96 0.69
C THR A 13 13.68 23.72 0.57
N ASP A 14 14.06 22.61 1.20
CA ASP A 14 13.29 21.37 1.20
C ASP A 14 11.97 21.51 1.95
N LEU A 15 11.95 22.20 3.09
CA LEU A 15 10.72 22.51 3.83
C LEU A 15 9.78 23.40 3.01
N ARG A 16 10.29 24.38 2.25
CA ARG A 16 9.47 25.22 1.36
C ARG A 16 8.93 24.41 0.17
N ARG A 17 9.74 23.49 -0.37
CA ARG A 17 9.38 22.56 -1.45
C ARG A 17 8.27 21.60 -1.01
N GLN A 18 8.39 20.96 0.15
CA GLN A 18 7.34 20.12 0.75
C GLN A 18 6.02 20.88 0.92
N LYS A 19 6.06 22.10 1.48
CA LYS A 19 4.87 22.95 1.66
C LYS A 19 4.20 23.33 0.34
N ARG A 20 5.00 23.61 -0.70
CA ARG A 20 4.49 23.88 -2.06
C ARG A 20 3.79 22.65 -2.66
N LEU A 21 4.36 21.46 -2.48
CA LEU A 21 3.76 20.19 -2.94
C LEU A 21 2.45 19.89 -2.22
N ALA A 22 2.36 20.10 -0.90
CA ALA A 22 1.11 19.94 -0.15
C ALA A 22 -0.03 20.82 -0.70
N CYS A 23 0.24 22.11 -0.97
CA CYS A 23 -0.72 22.99 -1.63
C CYS A 23 -1.12 22.52 -3.03
N LEU A 24 -0.18 22.00 -3.82
CA LEU A 24 -0.46 21.47 -5.15
C LEU A 24 -1.32 20.20 -5.11
N ARG A 25 -1.02 19.25 -4.22
CA ARG A 25 -1.83 18.03 -4.01
C ARG A 25 -3.25 18.37 -3.60
N ALA A 26 -3.42 19.24 -2.61
CA ALA A 26 -4.74 19.64 -2.12
C ALA A 26 -5.59 20.41 -3.16
N LEU A 27 -4.96 21.02 -4.17
CA LEU A 27 -5.65 21.65 -5.31
C LEU A 27 -5.85 20.72 -6.51
N ARG A 28 -5.06 19.64 -6.63
CA ARG A 28 -5.07 18.70 -7.75
C ARG A 28 -6.15 17.65 -7.53
N GLY A 29 -7.15 17.61 -8.41
CA GLY A 29 -8.31 16.72 -8.28
C GLY A 29 -9.47 17.30 -7.46
N ALA A 30 -9.21 18.35 -6.68
CA ALA A 30 -10.24 19.22 -6.13
C ALA A 30 -10.75 20.23 -7.19
N GLY A 31 -11.97 20.74 -6.99
CA GLY A 31 -12.49 21.89 -7.74
C GLY A 31 -11.87 23.20 -7.25
N ALA A 32 -12.63 24.30 -7.32
CA ALA A 32 -12.22 25.57 -6.73
C ALA A 32 -12.21 25.48 -5.18
N VAL A 33 -11.03 25.51 -4.56
CA VAL A 33 -10.81 25.40 -3.10
C VAL A 33 -10.62 26.79 -2.49
N SER A 34 -11.30 27.11 -1.38
CA SER A 34 -11.13 28.41 -0.72
C SER A 34 -9.76 28.55 -0.02
N LEU A 35 -9.25 29.78 0.16
CA LEU A 35 -8.00 30.01 0.93
C LEU A 35 -8.03 29.38 2.33
N ALA A 36 -9.19 29.42 2.99
CA ALA A 36 -9.38 28.86 4.32
C ALA A 36 -9.37 27.33 4.29
N GLU A 37 -10.00 26.75 3.28
CA GLU A 37 -10.04 25.30 3.08
C GLU A 37 -8.66 24.75 2.69
N LEU A 38 -7.91 25.45 1.84
CA LEU A 38 -6.55 25.04 1.49
C LEU A 38 -5.61 25.11 2.69
N ALA A 39 -5.74 26.13 3.55
CA ALA A 39 -4.99 26.21 4.82
C ALA A 39 -5.33 25.06 5.78
N ARG A 40 -6.62 24.68 5.87
CA ARG A 40 -7.10 23.55 6.66
C ARG A 40 -6.57 22.21 6.15
N VAL A 41 -6.78 21.91 4.86
CA VAL A 41 -6.40 20.62 4.24
C VAL A 41 -4.89 20.42 4.17
N THR A 42 -4.10 21.49 4.08
CA THR A 42 -2.63 21.40 4.09
C THR A 42 -2.00 21.55 5.48
N SER A 43 -2.80 21.86 6.52
CA SER A 43 -2.33 22.24 7.87
C SER A 43 -1.25 23.34 7.86
N LEU A 44 -1.29 24.24 6.86
CA LEU A 44 -0.36 25.36 6.73
C LEU A 44 -0.99 26.67 7.16
N SER A 45 -0.20 27.54 7.81
CA SER A 45 -0.67 28.85 8.23
C SER A 45 -1.18 29.65 7.02
N ARG A 46 -2.29 30.39 7.20
CA ARG A 46 -2.91 31.17 6.12
C ARG A 46 -1.93 32.12 5.39
N PRO A 47 -1.01 32.84 6.07
CA PRO A 47 0.05 33.60 5.38
C PRO A 47 1.03 32.74 4.58
N THR A 48 1.35 31.52 5.05
CA THR A 48 2.20 30.57 4.31
C THR A 48 1.51 30.10 3.03
N VAL A 49 0.23 29.70 3.12
CA VAL A 49 -0.56 29.30 1.94
C VAL A 49 -0.72 30.46 0.97
N GLU A 50 -0.96 31.68 1.45
CA GLU A 50 -1.10 32.87 0.61
C GLU A 50 0.21 33.23 -0.13
N SER A 51 1.38 33.07 0.52
CA SER A 51 2.69 33.18 -0.13
C SER A 51 2.89 32.10 -1.21
N ILE A 52 2.61 30.84 -0.89
CA ILE A 52 2.77 29.72 -1.83
C ILE A 52 1.82 29.86 -3.01
N LEU A 53 0.56 30.25 -2.78
CA LEU A 53 -0.40 30.51 -3.84
C LEU A 53 0.04 31.64 -4.76
N THR A 54 0.67 32.70 -4.23
CA THR A 54 1.24 33.78 -5.04
C THR A 54 2.31 33.24 -5.99
N GLU A 55 3.25 32.44 -5.48
CA GLU A 55 4.30 31.77 -6.29
C GLU A 55 3.70 30.81 -7.35
N LEU A 56 2.67 30.04 -6.99
CA LEU A 56 2.00 29.10 -7.89
C LEU A 56 1.13 29.81 -8.96
N ILE A 57 0.61 31.00 -8.67
CA ILE A 57 -0.09 31.86 -9.62
C ILE A 57 0.90 32.53 -10.58
N GLU A 58 2.04 33.02 -10.08
CA GLU A 58 3.13 33.55 -10.92
C GLU A 58 3.68 32.48 -11.87
N GLN A 59 3.73 31.21 -11.45
CA GLN A 59 4.09 30.06 -12.28
C GLN A 59 2.94 29.55 -13.18
N GLY A 60 1.73 30.08 -13.05
CA GLY A 60 0.55 29.67 -13.82
C GLY A 60 0.05 28.25 -13.53
N LEU A 61 0.49 27.63 -12.43
CA LEU A 61 0.05 26.31 -11.95
C LEU A 61 -1.29 26.38 -11.20
N VAL A 62 -1.62 27.54 -10.64
CA VAL A 62 -2.85 27.81 -9.89
C VAL A 62 -3.46 29.12 -10.39
N ARG A 63 -4.79 29.25 -10.32
CA ARG A 63 -5.53 30.48 -10.64
C ARG A 63 -6.48 30.84 -9.52
N GLU A 64 -6.56 32.12 -9.18
CA GLU A 64 -7.61 32.64 -8.29
C GLU A 64 -8.95 32.72 -9.03
N THR A 65 -10.01 32.18 -8.42
CA THR A 65 -11.36 32.10 -8.95
C THR A 65 -12.38 32.67 -7.94
N THR A 66 -13.55 33.06 -8.45
CA THR A 66 -14.72 33.36 -7.62
C THR A 66 -15.44 32.06 -7.28
N ALA A 67 -16.06 31.99 -6.09
CA ALA A 67 -16.82 30.83 -5.64
C ALA A 67 -17.85 30.35 -6.69
N PRO A 68 -18.06 29.02 -6.83
CA PRO A 68 -19.20 28.49 -7.60
C PRO A 68 -20.51 29.10 -7.11
N GLY A 69 -21.33 29.57 -8.05
CA GLY A 69 -22.47 30.44 -7.73
C GLY A 69 -23.66 29.74 -7.09
N ASP A 70 -23.65 29.63 -5.76
CA ASP A 70 -24.90 29.70 -4.97
C ASP A 70 -25.47 31.12 -5.11
N GLY A 71 -26.74 31.23 -5.53
CA GLY A 71 -27.42 32.51 -5.77
C GLY A 71 -27.71 33.35 -4.52
N THR A 72 -27.32 32.91 -3.32
CA THR A 72 -27.55 33.62 -2.06
C THR A 72 -26.43 34.60 -1.72
N ARG A 73 -26.76 35.90 -1.69
CA ARG A 73 -25.84 36.95 -1.21
C ARG A 73 -25.61 36.84 0.31
N ARG A 74 -24.59 36.08 0.73
CA ARG A 74 -24.05 36.16 2.10
C ARG A 74 -23.32 37.49 2.31
N MET A 75 -23.57 38.12 3.45
CA MET A 75 -23.06 39.44 3.79
C MET A 75 -21.65 39.31 4.39
N GLY A 76 -20.61 39.61 3.60
CA GLY A 76 -19.20 39.51 3.99
C GLY A 76 -18.26 39.78 2.81
N ARG A 77 -16.94 39.91 3.07
CA ARG A 77 -15.95 39.99 1.97
C ARG A 77 -15.92 38.62 1.25
N PRO A 78 -16.02 38.57 -0.10
CA PRO A 78 -16.04 37.31 -0.83
C PRO A 78 -14.82 36.43 -0.50
N ALA A 79 -15.07 35.13 -0.28
CA ALA A 79 -14.00 34.17 -0.06
C ALA A 79 -13.24 33.93 -1.38
N ARG A 80 -11.92 34.13 -1.34
CA ARG A 80 -11.01 33.86 -2.46
C ARG A 80 -10.87 32.35 -2.65
N HIS A 81 -11.09 31.87 -3.86
CA HIS A 81 -10.93 30.46 -4.22
C HIS A 81 -9.77 30.29 -5.20
N PHE A 82 -9.19 29.10 -5.23
CA PHE A 82 -8.01 28.75 -6.00
C PHE A 82 -8.27 27.41 -6.68
N GLU A 83 -7.84 27.30 -7.92
CA GLU A 83 -8.09 26.13 -8.77
C GLU A 83 -6.79 25.72 -9.43
N PHE A 84 -6.42 24.44 -9.33
CA PHE A 84 -5.27 23.90 -10.04
C PHE A 84 -5.50 24.03 -11.55
N GLN A 85 -4.58 24.70 -12.24
CA GLN A 85 -4.63 24.82 -13.69
C GLN A 85 -4.09 23.52 -14.28
N ALA A 86 -4.95 22.50 -14.42
CA ALA A 86 -4.57 21.22 -15.01
C ALA A 86 -3.89 21.39 -16.39
N GLY A 87 -4.44 22.27 -17.24
CA GLY A 87 -3.86 22.65 -18.53
C GLY A 87 -2.62 23.58 -18.47
N SER A 88 -1.98 23.74 -17.30
CA SER A 88 -0.70 24.44 -17.14
C SER A 88 0.45 23.72 -17.84
N GLY A 89 0.36 22.38 -17.96
CA GLY A 89 1.23 21.55 -18.79
C GLY A 89 0.50 20.29 -19.28
N TYR A 90 1.15 19.52 -20.14
CA TYR A 90 0.61 18.29 -20.73
C TYR A 90 1.66 17.18 -20.77
N ALA A 91 1.26 15.95 -20.48
CA ALA A 91 2.10 14.76 -20.62
C ALA A 91 1.68 13.97 -21.86
N VAL A 92 2.65 13.42 -22.60
CA VAL A 92 2.40 12.59 -23.79
C VAL A 92 3.06 11.22 -23.64
N GLY A 93 2.26 10.17 -23.80
CA GLY A 93 2.74 8.79 -23.94
C GLY A 93 2.59 8.33 -25.38
N ILE A 94 3.62 7.71 -25.95
CA ILE A 94 3.59 7.17 -27.31
C ILE A 94 4.13 5.73 -27.31
N ASP A 95 3.31 4.77 -27.72
CA ASP A 95 3.75 3.45 -28.16
C ASP A 95 4.17 3.53 -29.64
N VAL A 96 5.42 3.19 -29.94
CA VAL A 96 5.97 3.15 -31.29
C VAL A 96 6.13 1.70 -31.76
N GLY A 97 5.02 0.99 -31.81
CA GLY A 97 4.92 -0.39 -32.27
C GLY A 97 5.25 -0.62 -33.75
N VAL A 98 5.26 -1.91 -34.12
CA VAL A 98 5.63 -2.38 -35.48
C VAL A 98 4.48 -2.17 -36.47
N HIS A 99 3.23 -2.43 -36.07
CA HIS A 99 2.03 -2.33 -36.92
C HIS A 99 1.19 -1.07 -36.64
N MET A 100 1.35 -0.48 -35.45
CA MET A 100 0.59 0.67 -34.95
C MET A 100 1.55 1.60 -34.21
N ILE A 101 1.34 2.91 -34.35
CA ILE A 101 1.84 3.91 -33.41
C ILE A 101 0.62 4.49 -32.71
N THR A 102 0.55 4.35 -31.38
CA THR A 102 -0.54 4.88 -30.57
C THR A 102 0.01 5.98 -29.67
N GLY A 103 -0.58 7.16 -29.72
CA GLY A 103 -0.22 8.28 -28.85
C GLY A 103 -1.41 8.76 -28.03
N LEU A 104 -1.17 9.07 -26.77
CA LEU A 104 -2.13 9.67 -25.84
C LEU A 104 -1.55 10.96 -25.25
N ILE A 105 -2.41 11.93 -24.96
CA ILE A 105 -2.05 13.18 -24.27
C ILE A 105 -3.01 13.43 -23.11
N CYS A 106 -2.48 13.77 -21.93
CA CYS A 106 -3.27 14.23 -20.78
C CYS A 106 -2.78 15.58 -20.28
N ASP A 107 -3.63 16.27 -19.53
CA ASP A 107 -3.23 17.43 -18.73
C ASP A 107 -2.65 17.00 -17.36
N LEU A 108 -2.09 17.93 -16.58
CA LEU A 108 -1.47 17.63 -15.27
C LEU A 108 -2.46 17.22 -14.18
N GLY A 109 -3.77 17.20 -14.48
CA GLY A 109 -4.82 16.61 -13.64
C GLY A 109 -5.10 15.14 -13.95
N GLY A 110 -4.38 14.54 -14.90
CA GLY A 110 -4.55 13.15 -15.33
C GLY A 110 -5.70 12.93 -16.32
N ARG A 111 -6.40 13.98 -16.78
CA ARG A 111 -7.50 13.82 -17.74
C ARG A 111 -6.94 13.62 -19.14
N VAL A 112 -7.23 12.49 -19.78
CA VAL A 112 -6.84 12.25 -21.18
C VAL A 112 -7.65 13.17 -22.09
N ARG A 113 -6.96 13.89 -22.99
CA ARG A 113 -7.51 14.97 -23.83
C ARG A 113 -7.61 14.62 -25.30
N ALA A 114 -6.73 13.75 -25.79
CA ALA A 114 -6.82 13.16 -27.12
C ALA A 114 -6.06 11.84 -27.19
N ALA A 115 -6.46 11.01 -28.15
CA ALA A 115 -5.77 9.81 -28.61
C ALA A 115 -5.56 9.89 -30.12
N VAL A 116 -4.50 9.27 -30.62
CA VAL A 116 -4.18 9.11 -32.04
C VAL A 116 -3.64 7.70 -32.26
N HIS A 117 -4.31 6.92 -33.10
CA HIS A 117 -3.89 5.59 -33.53
C HIS A 117 -3.50 5.65 -35.01
N ARG A 118 -2.28 5.23 -35.35
CA ARG A 118 -1.72 5.38 -36.70
C ARG A 118 -1.15 4.07 -37.25
N PRO A 119 -1.78 3.45 -38.27
CA PRO A 119 -1.23 2.30 -38.97
C PRO A 119 0.19 2.57 -39.48
N THR A 120 1.09 1.62 -39.26
CA THR A 120 2.47 1.68 -39.74
C THR A 120 2.85 0.35 -40.37
N ASP A 121 3.45 0.40 -41.55
CA ASP A 121 3.95 -0.78 -42.25
C ASP A 121 5.20 -1.34 -41.49
N PRO A 122 5.26 -2.65 -41.17
CA PRO A 122 6.42 -3.29 -40.57
C PRO A 122 7.74 -3.07 -41.33
N ALA A 123 7.70 -2.92 -42.66
CA ALA A 123 8.89 -2.70 -43.49
C ALA A 123 9.49 -1.28 -43.35
N VAL A 124 8.80 -0.36 -42.68
CA VAL A 124 9.25 1.03 -42.50
C VAL A 124 10.44 1.10 -41.54
N ASN A 125 11.53 1.70 -42.02
CA ASN A 125 12.80 1.80 -41.29
C ASN A 125 12.70 2.67 -40.01
N GLY A 126 13.69 2.52 -39.13
CA GLY A 126 13.67 3.18 -37.82
C GLY A 126 13.66 4.71 -37.87
N ALA A 127 14.17 5.34 -38.94
CA ALA A 127 14.20 6.79 -39.09
C ALA A 127 12.86 7.36 -39.61
N GLU A 128 12.11 6.58 -40.40
CA GLU A 128 10.75 6.90 -40.86
C GLU A 128 9.75 6.69 -39.73
N ARG A 129 9.86 5.59 -38.99
CA ARG A 129 9.01 5.32 -37.83
C ARG A 129 9.14 6.39 -36.75
N LEU A 130 10.37 6.87 -36.48
CA LEU A 130 10.60 8.01 -35.57
C LEU A 130 9.96 9.31 -36.08
N ARG A 131 9.93 9.54 -37.41
CA ARG A 131 9.21 10.68 -38.01
C ARG A 131 7.71 10.53 -37.86
N ALA A 132 7.16 9.34 -38.06
CA ALA A 132 5.73 9.06 -37.85
C ALA A 132 5.32 9.26 -36.39
N ALA A 133 6.13 8.84 -35.42
CA ALA A 133 5.89 9.08 -33.99
C ALA A 133 5.86 10.58 -33.63
N ARG A 134 6.76 11.40 -34.18
CA ARG A 134 6.68 12.86 -34.00
C ARG A 134 5.46 13.49 -34.68
N GLN A 135 5.02 12.94 -35.82
CA GLN A 135 3.77 13.40 -36.45
C GLN A 135 2.54 13.04 -35.60
N VAL A 136 2.55 11.92 -34.88
CA VAL A 136 1.53 11.56 -33.88
C VAL A 136 1.54 12.57 -32.72
N GLN A 137 2.72 12.92 -32.17
CA GLN A 137 2.84 14.02 -31.19
C GLN A 137 2.24 15.33 -31.71
N ALA A 138 2.65 15.77 -32.91
CA ALA A 138 2.16 17.01 -33.51
C ALA A 138 0.64 17.00 -33.74
N GLU A 139 0.07 15.84 -34.08
CA GLU A 139 -1.37 15.66 -34.23
C GLU A 139 -2.11 15.73 -32.88
N LEU A 140 -1.59 15.10 -31.82
CA LEU A 140 -2.15 15.21 -30.46
C LEU A 140 -2.15 16.67 -29.97
N LEU A 141 -1.04 17.38 -30.16
CA LEU A 141 -0.89 18.79 -29.82
C LEU A 141 -1.90 19.66 -30.59
N ALA A 142 -2.08 19.39 -31.90
CA ALA A 142 -3.07 20.08 -32.72
C ALA A 142 -4.52 19.79 -32.30
N ARG A 143 -4.86 18.54 -31.93
CA ARG A 143 -6.18 18.14 -31.42
C ARG A 143 -6.52 18.83 -30.10
N VAL A 144 -5.54 19.03 -29.21
CA VAL A 144 -5.71 19.71 -27.91
C VAL A 144 -5.58 21.24 -28.02
N GLY A 145 -4.98 21.75 -29.11
CA GLY A 145 -4.81 23.19 -29.36
C GLY A 145 -3.65 23.82 -28.60
N VAL A 146 -2.55 23.08 -28.38
CA VAL A 146 -1.41 23.50 -27.55
C VAL A 146 -0.06 23.33 -28.29
N SER A 147 0.94 24.13 -27.90
CA SER A 147 2.31 24.07 -28.47
C SER A 147 3.23 23.14 -27.67
N GLU A 148 4.35 22.71 -28.27
CA GLU A 148 5.37 21.88 -27.61
C GLU A 148 5.95 22.52 -26.33
N GLN A 149 5.94 23.86 -26.24
CA GLN A 149 6.32 24.62 -25.03
C GLN A 149 5.41 24.37 -23.82
N ARG A 150 4.28 23.67 -24.01
CA ARG A 150 3.34 23.27 -22.95
C ARG A 150 3.49 21.80 -22.56
N LEU A 151 4.39 21.05 -23.18
CA LEU A 151 4.70 19.69 -22.77
C LEU A 151 5.54 19.70 -21.50
N ALA A 152 5.09 18.94 -20.51
CA ALA A 152 5.76 18.71 -19.24
C ALA A 152 6.78 17.57 -19.34
N ALA A 153 6.45 16.53 -20.12
CA ALA A 153 7.31 15.40 -20.45
C ALA A 153 6.72 14.61 -21.62
N VAL A 154 7.58 13.83 -22.28
CA VAL A 154 7.16 12.79 -23.24
C VAL A 154 7.82 11.47 -22.89
N VAL A 155 7.06 10.37 -22.94
CA VAL A 155 7.61 9.01 -22.85
C VAL A 155 7.30 8.27 -24.14
N VAL A 156 8.34 7.65 -24.70
CA VAL A 156 8.27 6.91 -25.95
C VAL A 156 8.58 5.45 -25.66
N ALA A 157 7.54 4.63 -25.60
CA ALA A 157 7.66 3.18 -25.50
C ALA A 157 8.11 2.62 -26.85
N VAL A 158 9.08 1.71 -26.83
CA VAL A 158 9.67 1.12 -28.05
C VAL A 158 9.94 -0.37 -27.89
N PRO A 159 9.80 -1.16 -28.98
CA PRO A 159 10.22 -2.56 -28.99
C PRO A 159 11.73 -2.71 -28.83
N GLY A 160 12.15 -3.33 -27.73
CA GLY A 160 13.55 -3.69 -27.45
C GLY A 160 14.01 -3.34 -26.04
N ILE A 161 15.25 -3.70 -25.73
CA ILE A 161 15.92 -3.41 -24.45
C ILE A 161 16.34 -1.94 -24.46
N THR A 162 16.04 -1.16 -23.43
CA THR A 162 16.37 0.28 -23.36
C THR A 162 16.99 0.68 -22.01
N ASP A 163 17.93 1.64 -22.02
CA ASP A 163 18.55 2.19 -20.81
C ASP A 163 17.92 3.51 -20.33
N GLY A 164 16.79 3.90 -20.92
CA GLY A 164 16.12 5.20 -20.70
C GLY A 164 16.49 6.29 -21.73
N GLU A 165 17.69 6.25 -22.32
CA GLU A 165 18.11 7.18 -23.39
C GLU A 165 18.28 6.51 -24.76
N ARG A 166 18.70 5.24 -24.76
CA ARG A 166 19.15 4.45 -25.88
C ARG A 166 18.40 3.12 -25.94
N VAL A 167 18.12 2.69 -27.17
CA VAL A 167 17.75 1.30 -27.45
C VAL A 167 19.05 0.47 -27.47
N VAL A 168 19.26 -0.34 -26.45
CA VAL A 168 20.42 -1.21 -26.29
C VAL A 168 20.43 -2.28 -27.37
N LEU A 169 19.26 -2.90 -27.62
CA LEU A 169 19.04 -3.94 -28.64
C LEU A 169 17.58 -3.93 -29.07
N SER A 170 17.31 -4.04 -30.37
CA SER A 170 15.97 -4.25 -30.92
C SER A 170 16.04 -5.19 -32.13
N TYR A 171 15.33 -6.32 -32.06
CA TYR A 171 15.17 -7.25 -33.18
C TYR A 171 14.14 -6.77 -34.21
N PRO A 172 12.95 -6.22 -33.83
CA PRO A 172 11.97 -5.78 -34.81
C PRO A 172 12.40 -4.53 -35.60
N ILE A 173 13.26 -3.69 -35.01
CA ILE A 173 13.79 -2.48 -35.66
C ILE A 173 15.31 -2.42 -35.45
N PRO A 174 16.10 -3.22 -36.20
CA PRO A 174 17.54 -3.33 -36.01
C PRO A 174 18.28 -1.99 -36.07
N ASP A 175 17.81 -1.05 -36.91
CA ASP A 175 18.33 0.31 -37.08
C ASP A 175 18.33 1.16 -35.79
N TRP A 176 17.59 0.76 -34.75
CA TRP A 176 17.59 1.42 -33.45
C TRP A 176 18.64 0.87 -32.49
N THR A 177 19.22 -0.31 -32.74
CA THR A 177 20.23 -0.91 -31.86
C THR A 177 21.44 0.02 -31.69
N GLY A 178 21.73 0.38 -30.44
CA GLY A 178 22.78 1.34 -30.08
C GLY A 178 22.41 2.82 -30.27
N VAL A 179 21.20 3.16 -30.71
CA VAL A 179 20.79 4.55 -30.97
C VAL A 179 20.24 5.21 -29.71
N ARG A 180 20.79 6.39 -29.36
CA ARG A 180 20.20 7.33 -28.37
C ARG A 180 18.90 7.94 -28.91
N LEU A 181 17.81 7.17 -28.85
CA LEU A 181 16.56 7.50 -29.49
C LEU A 181 15.80 8.60 -28.73
N ALA A 182 15.96 8.73 -27.40
CA ALA A 182 15.41 9.87 -26.63
C ALA A 182 15.91 11.20 -27.17
N ALA A 183 17.25 11.37 -27.23
CA ALA A 183 17.89 12.58 -27.73
C ALA A 183 17.56 12.86 -29.20
N ARG A 184 17.38 11.82 -30.03
CA ARG A 184 16.86 12.00 -31.39
C ARG A 184 15.42 12.52 -31.34
N PHE A 185 14.51 11.83 -30.64
CA PHE A 185 13.09 12.18 -30.57
C PHE A 185 12.90 13.61 -30.08
N ALA A 186 13.51 13.97 -28.95
CA ALA A 186 13.43 15.29 -28.31
C ALA A 186 13.78 16.46 -29.23
N HIS A 187 14.75 16.28 -30.14
CA HIS A 187 15.12 17.26 -31.17
C HIS A 187 15.41 18.70 -30.65
N GLY A 188 15.88 18.82 -29.40
CA GLY A 188 16.15 20.11 -28.77
C GLY A 188 14.99 20.67 -27.91
N ALA A 189 13.98 19.85 -27.58
CA ALA A 189 12.95 20.19 -26.61
C ALA A 189 13.52 20.51 -25.22
N ASP A 190 12.92 21.50 -24.55
CA ASP A 190 13.26 21.92 -23.18
C ASP A 190 12.67 21.00 -22.09
N HIS A 191 11.71 20.14 -22.44
CA HIS A 191 11.08 19.18 -21.55
C HIS A 191 11.77 17.81 -21.59
N PRO A 192 11.73 17.02 -20.50
CA PRO A 192 12.28 15.67 -20.50
C PRO A 192 11.60 14.76 -21.54
N VAL A 193 12.42 13.89 -22.16
CA VAL A 193 11.98 12.81 -23.04
C VAL A 193 12.66 11.52 -22.58
N GLN A 194 11.88 10.54 -22.15
CA GLN A 194 12.38 9.23 -21.71
C GLN A 194 11.98 8.15 -22.73
N LEU A 195 12.90 7.22 -23.02
CA LEU A 195 12.54 5.92 -23.61
C LEU A 195 12.16 4.92 -22.53
N GLU A 196 11.29 3.99 -22.87
CA GLU A 196 11.12 2.77 -22.10
C GLU A 196 10.80 1.61 -23.06
N ASN A 197 11.01 0.38 -22.60
CA ASN A 197 10.57 -0.80 -23.32
C ASN A 197 9.02 -0.86 -23.41
N ASP A 198 8.50 -1.40 -24.51
CA ASP A 198 7.06 -1.49 -24.79
C ASP A 198 6.28 -2.28 -23.72
N ILE A 199 6.68 -3.52 -23.45
CA ILE A 199 6.00 -4.37 -22.48
C ILE A 199 6.17 -3.90 -21.01
N ASN A 200 7.28 -3.26 -20.69
CA ASN A 200 7.49 -2.56 -19.42
C ASN A 200 6.42 -1.49 -19.16
N MET A 201 5.97 -0.78 -20.21
CA MET A 201 4.88 0.20 -20.09
C MET A 201 3.52 -0.47 -20.01
N ALA A 202 3.27 -1.56 -20.76
CA ALA A 202 2.05 -2.35 -20.57
C ALA A 202 1.91 -2.87 -19.12
N ALA A 203 3.00 -3.35 -18.51
CA ALA A 203 3.03 -3.74 -17.10
C ALA A 203 2.75 -2.56 -16.15
N LEU A 204 3.33 -1.37 -16.40
CA LEU A 204 3.04 -0.19 -15.60
C LEU A 204 1.55 0.21 -15.68
N ALA A 205 0.91 0.10 -16.84
CA ALA A 205 -0.53 0.37 -16.97
C ALA A 205 -1.37 -0.62 -16.17
N GLU A 206 -1.12 -1.92 -16.33
CA GLU A 206 -1.89 -2.97 -15.65
C GLU A 206 -1.69 -2.95 -14.12
N HIS A 207 -0.49 -2.62 -13.65
CA HIS A 207 -0.19 -2.44 -12.22
C HIS A 207 -0.81 -1.16 -11.62
N ARG A 208 -0.96 -0.08 -12.40
CA ARG A 208 -1.43 1.23 -11.86
C ARG A 208 -2.94 1.43 -11.96
N LEU A 209 -3.60 0.80 -12.93
CA LEU A 209 -5.00 1.06 -13.28
C LEU A 209 -5.74 -0.20 -13.77
N GLY A 210 -5.07 -1.36 -13.82
CA GLY A 210 -5.54 -2.55 -14.53
C GLY A 210 -5.66 -3.78 -13.65
N ALA A 211 -5.45 -4.96 -14.25
CA ALA A 211 -5.65 -6.24 -13.59
C ALA A 211 -4.66 -6.54 -12.44
N GLY A 212 -3.60 -5.72 -12.31
CA GLY A 212 -2.59 -5.79 -11.25
C GLY A 212 -2.66 -4.65 -10.23
N GLU A 213 -3.73 -3.84 -10.19
CA GLU A 213 -3.83 -2.67 -9.29
C GLU A 213 -3.62 -2.99 -7.79
N LEU A 214 -3.86 -4.24 -7.39
CA LEU A 214 -3.73 -4.72 -6.01
C LEU A 214 -2.50 -5.63 -5.79
N ALA A 215 -1.60 -5.75 -6.77
CA ALA A 215 -0.48 -6.70 -6.75
C ALA A 215 0.88 -5.98 -6.83
N ASP A 216 1.63 -5.95 -5.72
CA ASP A 216 2.99 -5.40 -5.69
C ASP A 216 3.98 -6.21 -6.53
N ASP A 217 3.87 -7.55 -6.47
CA ASP A 217 4.67 -8.47 -7.29
C ASP A 217 3.78 -9.02 -8.41
N MET A 218 4.07 -8.63 -9.65
CA MET A 218 3.26 -8.97 -10.83
C MET A 218 4.15 -9.33 -12.01
N VAL A 219 3.79 -10.38 -12.75
CA VAL A 219 4.35 -10.65 -14.08
C VAL A 219 3.30 -10.35 -15.13
N LEU A 220 3.62 -9.48 -16.09
CA LEU A 220 2.81 -9.31 -17.30
C LEU A 220 3.42 -10.12 -18.45
N ILE A 221 2.62 -10.96 -19.08
CA ILE A 221 2.95 -11.71 -20.30
C ILE A 221 2.19 -11.07 -21.45
N GLN A 222 2.90 -10.46 -22.40
CA GLN A 222 2.27 -9.89 -23.60
C GLN A 222 2.33 -10.91 -24.73
N ILE A 223 1.19 -11.17 -25.34
CA ILE A 223 0.99 -12.20 -26.37
C ILE A 223 0.28 -11.64 -27.61
N GLY A 224 0.55 -12.24 -28.75
CA GLY A 224 0.10 -11.76 -30.06
C GLY A 224 1.25 -11.92 -31.07
N HIS A 225 1.51 -10.90 -31.89
CA HIS A 225 2.57 -10.95 -32.91
C HIS A 225 4.00 -11.17 -32.39
N ARG A 226 4.25 -10.99 -31.08
CA ARG A 226 5.43 -11.47 -30.35
C ARG A 226 5.00 -11.89 -28.94
N ILE A 227 5.83 -12.67 -28.27
CA ILE A 227 5.67 -13.02 -26.85
C ILE A 227 6.79 -12.34 -26.06
N GLY A 228 6.46 -11.67 -24.97
CA GLY A 228 7.43 -11.10 -24.04
C GLY A 228 6.89 -11.13 -22.62
N ALA A 229 7.77 -10.83 -21.65
CA ALA A 229 7.37 -10.63 -20.26
C ALA A 229 7.98 -9.36 -19.65
N ALA A 230 7.26 -8.76 -18.70
CA ALA A 230 7.72 -7.68 -17.85
C ALA A 230 7.36 -7.99 -16.38
N VAL A 231 8.13 -7.43 -15.45
CA VAL A 231 8.04 -7.78 -14.03
C VAL A 231 7.95 -6.53 -13.17
N MET A 232 6.95 -6.48 -12.30
CA MET A 232 6.87 -5.58 -11.16
C MET A 232 7.31 -6.35 -9.91
N LEU A 233 8.17 -5.74 -9.09
CA LEU A 233 8.53 -6.23 -7.75
C LEU A 233 8.40 -5.09 -6.73
N GLY A 234 7.76 -5.34 -5.59
CA GLY A 234 7.48 -4.32 -4.58
C GLY A 234 6.75 -3.09 -5.13
N GLY A 235 5.90 -3.31 -6.14
CA GLY A 235 5.20 -2.30 -6.94
C GLY A 235 6.09 -1.39 -7.80
N THR A 236 7.32 -1.82 -8.09
CA THR A 236 8.27 -1.11 -8.96
C THR A 236 8.68 -1.95 -10.17
N LEU A 237 8.88 -1.29 -11.31
CA LEU A 237 9.24 -1.97 -12.56
C LEU A 237 10.68 -2.50 -12.53
N PHE A 238 10.83 -3.81 -12.46
CA PHE A 238 12.11 -4.50 -12.38
C PHE A 238 12.76 -4.66 -13.77
N ARG A 239 13.78 -3.85 -14.04
CA ARG A 239 14.52 -3.84 -15.32
C ARG A 239 15.77 -4.75 -15.32
N GLY A 240 16.24 -5.14 -14.13
CA GLY A 240 17.52 -5.84 -13.96
C GLY A 240 18.75 -4.97 -14.30
N SER A 241 19.96 -5.44 -13.95
CA SER A 241 21.21 -4.67 -14.05
C SER A 241 21.70 -4.39 -15.48
N ARG A 242 21.05 -4.96 -16.49
CA ARG A 242 21.33 -4.75 -17.93
C ARG A 242 20.10 -4.33 -18.73
N PHE A 243 19.03 -3.91 -18.05
CA PHE A 243 17.73 -3.55 -18.63
C PHE A 243 16.98 -4.68 -19.37
N ALA A 244 17.47 -5.92 -19.26
CA ALA A 244 17.03 -7.10 -19.99
C ALA A 244 16.37 -8.15 -19.06
N ALA A 245 15.65 -7.69 -18.04
CA ALA A 245 14.86 -8.59 -17.19
C ALA A 245 13.73 -9.26 -17.99
N ALA A 246 13.41 -10.50 -17.63
CA ALA A 246 12.33 -11.30 -18.22
C ALA A 246 12.39 -11.55 -19.75
N GLU A 247 13.55 -11.32 -20.39
CA GLU A 247 13.89 -11.75 -21.75
C GLU A 247 14.07 -13.28 -21.89
N ILE A 248 13.18 -14.06 -21.25
CA ILE A 248 13.21 -15.52 -21.23
C ILE A 248 12.87 -16.13 -22.60
N GLY A 249 12.27 -15.35 -23.50
CA GLY A 249 11.88 -15.81 -24.83
C GLY A 249 13.03 -16.21 -25.76
N ASP A 250 14.25 -15.72 -25.50
CA ASP A 250 15.49 -16.12 -26.19
C ASP A 250 15.92 -17.57 -25.83
N LEU A 251 15.37 -18.14 -24.75
CA LEU A 251 15.60 -19.53 -24.39
C LEU A 251 14.71 -20.46 -25.22
N ALA A 252 15.30 -21.13 -26.22
CA ALA A 252 14.60 -22.03 -27.16
C ALA A 252 13.65 -23.07 -26.52
N TRP A 253 13.94 -23.54 -25.29
CA TRP A 253 13.08 -24.52 -24.60
C TRP A 253 11.76 -23.95 -24.09
N THR A 254 11.60 -22.62 -24.01
CA THR A 254 10.34 -21.97 -23.62
C THR A 254 9.26 -22.08 -24.69
N GLY A 255 9.65 -22.30 -25.95
CA GLY A 255 8.75 -22.28 -27.10
C GLY A 255 8.27 -20.88 -27.52
N TRP A 256 8.73 -19.81 -26.86
CA TRP A 256 8.31 -18.45 -27.18
C TRP A 256 8.96 -17.93 -28.47
N GLY A 257 10.27 -18.10 -28.65
CA GLY A 257 10.96 -17.78 -29.89
C GLY A 257 10.45 -18.57 -31.11
N ASP A 258 9.82 -19.74 -30.90
CA ASP A 258 9.24 -20.54 -32.00
C ASP A 258 8.01 -19.88 -32.65
N TRP A 259 7.43 -18.85 -32.00
CA TRP A 259 6.45 -17.98 -32.62
C TRP A 259 7.07 -17.12 -33.73
N GLU A 260 8.28 -16.61 -33.51
CA GLU A 260 9.01 -15.78 -34.48
C GLU A 260 9.53 -16.63 -35.66
N THR A 261 9.82 -17.93 -35.44
CA THR A 261 10.26 -18.87 -36.48
C THR A 261 9.13 -19.45 -37.35
N GLY A 262 7.88 -19.02 -37.17
CA GLY A 262 6.83 -19.10 -38.19
C GLY A 262 5.70 -20.08 -37.93
N ALA A 263 5.95 -21.33 -37.49
CA ALA A 263 4.95 -22.40 -37.57
C ALA A 263 3.58 -22.09 -36.92
N VAL A 264 3.54 -21.36 -35.79
CA VAL A 264 2.30 -21.02 -35.07
C VAL A 264 1.73 -19.67 -35.54
N ARG A 265 2.58 -18.73 -35.95
CA ARG A 265 2.16 -17.48 -36.60
C ARG A 265 1.44 -17.79 -37.91
N ASP A 266 2.05 -18.63 -38.75
CA ASP A 266 1.54 -19.00 -40.07
C ASP A 266 0.20 -19.77 -39.96
N GLU A 267 -0.04 -20.51 -38.86
CA GLU A 267 -1.34 -21.12 -38.52
C GLU A 267 -2.43 -20.07 -38.24
N ILE A 268 -2.10 -19.00 -37.50
CA ILE A 268 -3.04 -17.92 -37.18
C ILE A 268 -3.25 -16.97 -38.37
N GLU A 269 -2.21 -16.65 -39.14
CA GLU A 269 -2.34 -15.88 -40.39
C GLU A 269 -3.18 -16.65 -41.42
N ALA A 270 -2.99 -17.97 -41.55
CA ALA A 270 -3.85 -18.82 -42.40
C ALA A 270 -5.31 -18.90 -41.90
N ALA A 271 -5.55 -18.66 -40.61
CA ALA A 271 -6.90 -18.56 -40.04
C ALA A 271 -7.57 -17.17 -40.23
N GLY A 272 -6.85 -16.20 -40.81
CA GLY A 272 -7.30 -14.82 -41.05
C GLY A 272 -6.71 -13.78 -40.10
N GLY A 273 -5.70 -14.14 -39.31
CA GLY A 273 -5.06 -13.26 -38.31
C GLY A 273 -5.67 -13.38 -36.91
N ILE A 274 -5.06 -12.68 -35.95
CA ILE A 274 -5.40 -12.76 -34.51
C ILE A 274 -6.86 -12.37 -34.26
N GLU A 275 -7.36 -11.30 -34.88
CA GLU A 275 -8.74 -10.86 -34.69
C GLU A 275 -9.75 -11.91 -35.23
N ALA A 276 -9.52 -12.41 -36.44
CA ALA A 276 -10.39 -13.40 -37.07
C ALA A 276 -10.44 -14.72 -36.29
N ILE A 277 -9.31 -15.20 -35.76
CA ILE A 277 -9.29 -16.46 -35.00
C ILE A 277 -9.98 -16.31 -33.63
N VAL A 278 -9.87 -15.16 -32.96
CA VAL A 278 -10.61 -14.87 -31.71
C VAL A 278 -12.11 -14.75 -31.96
N GLN A 279 -12.52 -14.06 -33.04
CA GLN A 279 -13.94 -13.97 -33.44
C GLN A 279 -14.52 -15.36 -33.77
N ARG A 280 -13.80 -16.19 -34.54
CA ARG A 280 -14.21 -17.57 -34.87
C ARG A 280 -14.33 -18.44 -33.62
N ALA A 281 -13.32 -18.44 -32.75
CA ALA A 281 -13.33 -19.25 -31.52
C ALA A 281 -14.46 -18.84 -30.55
N SER A 282 -14.73 -17.54 -30.45
CA SER A 282 -15.88 -16.99 -29.72
C SER A 282 -17.21 -17.41 -30.35
N GLY A 283 -17.28 -17.44 -31.69
CA GLY A 283 -18.42 -17.92 -32.47
C GLY A 283 -18.66 -19.44 -32.46
N GLY A 284 -17.84 -20.22 -31.74
CA GLY A 284 -18.01 -21.68 -31.62
C GLY A 284 -17.22 -22.51 -32.63
N ASP A 285 -16.27 -21.93 -33.35
CA ASP A 285 -15.39 -22.65 -34.26
C ASP A 285 -14.36 -23.49 -33.47
N GLU A 286 -14.50 -24.81 -33.53
CA GLU A 286 -13.66 -25.75 -32.79
C GLU A 286 -12.22 -25.82 -33.32
N ASP A 287 -11.97 -25.56 -34.61
CA ASP A 287 -10.61 -25.51 -35.16
C ASP A 287 -9.87 -24.27 -34.62
N ALA A 288 -10.56 -23.12 -34.55
CA ALA A 288 -10.04 -21.89 -33.98
C ALA A 288 -9.78 -22.02 -32.46
N ARG A 289 -10.70 -22.65 -31.71
CA ARG A 289 -10.51 -22.99 -30.28
C ARG A 289 -9.32 -23.93 -30.09
N ALA A 290 -9.19 -24.97 -30.92
CA ALA A 290 -8.08 -25.90 -30.84
C ALA A 290 -6.73 -25.24 -31.14
N ALA A 291 -6.69 -24.24 -32.03
CA ALA A 291 -5.50 -23.43 -32.31
C ALA A 291 -5.11 -22.54 -31.11
N ILE A 292 -6.06 -21.83 -30.50
CA ILE A 292 -5.80 -21.06 -29.27
C ILE A 292 -5.33 -21.97 -28.12
N GLY A 293 -5.93 -23.15 -27.97
CA GLY A 293 -5.47 -24.16 -26.99
C GLY A 293 -4.08 -24.73 -27.30
N ARG A 294 -3.69 -24.87 -28.58
CA ARG A 294 -2.30 -25.20 -28.97
C ARG A 294 -1.33 -24.09 -28.57
N TYR A 295 -1.71 -22.82 -28.81
CA TYR A 295 -0.91 -21.66 -28.42
C TYR A 295 -0.71 -21.56 -26.90
N ALA A 296 -1.78 -21.73 -26.11
CA ALA A 296 -1.72 -21.73 -24.64
C ALA A 296 -0.69 -22.75 -24.11
N ARG A 297 -0.76 -24.01 -24.58
CA ARG A 297 0.21 -25.05 -24.20
C ARG A 297 1.64 -24.74 -24.67
N ARG A 298 1.81 -24.00 -25.77
CA ARG A 298 3.11 -23.64 -26.31
C ARG A 298 3.85 -22.64 -25.42
N ILE A 299 3.13 -21.69 -24.82
CA ILE A 299 3.71 -20.62 -24.01
C ILE A 299 3.87 -20.98 -22.52
N ALA A 300 3.13 -21.99 -22.04
CA ALA A 300 3.14 -22.43 -20.64
C ALA A 300 4.54 -22.66 -20.03
N PRO A 301 5.57 -23.21 -20.72
CA PRO A 301 6.88 -23.42 -20.11
C PRO A 301 7.59 -22.13 -19.69
N GLY A 302 7.53 -21.07 -20.50
CA GLY A 302 8.10 -19.77 -20.15
C GLY A 302 7.30 -19.05 -19.05
N VAL A 303 5.96 -19.16 -19.08
CA VAL A 303 5.09 -18.59 -18.03
C VAL A 303 5.32 -19.28 -16.69
N SER A 304 5.39 -20.61 -16.68
CA SER A 304 5.72 -21.41 -15.48
C SER A 304 7.08 -21.04 -14.92
N ALA A 305 8.10 -20.87 -15.76
CA ALA A 305 9.44 -20.51 -15.32
C ALA A 305 9.51 -19.14 -14.63
N LEU A 306 8.80 -18.13 -15.15
CA LEU A 306 8.71 -16.82 -14.50
C LEU A 306 7.88 -16.89 -13.20
N ALA A 307 6.71 -17.52 -13.24
CA ALA A 307 5.84 -17.65 -12.07
C ALA A 307 6.54 -18.40 -10.92
N MET A 308 7.27 -19.47 -11.19
CA MET A 308 7.97 -20.26 -10.17
C MET A 308 9.31 -19.65 -9.71
N ALA A 309 9.91 -18.76 -10.51
CA ALA A 309 11.16 -18.08 -10.13
C ALA A 309 10.94 -16.77 -9.35
N LEU A 310 9.75 -16.16 -9.51
CA LEU A 310 9.42 -14.84 -8.94
C LEU A 310 8.30 -14.89 -7.90
N ASP A 311 7.48 -15.94 -7.90
CA ASP A 311 6.30 -16.12 -7.03
C ASP A 311 5.37 -14.88 -6.96
N PRO A 312 4.90 -14.36 -8.11
CA PRO A 312 4.11 -13.12 -8.15
C PRO A 312 2.69 -13.34 -7.63
N SER A 313 2.06 -12.30 -7.08
CA SER A 313 0.66 -12.34 -6.65
C SER A 313 -0.32 -12.54 -7.81
N VAL A 314 0.06 -12.16 -9.04
CA VAL A 314 -0.76 -12.36 -10.25
C VAL A 314 0.11 -12.41 -11.52
N VAL A 315 -0.33 -13.20 -12.51
CA VAL A 315 0.21 -13.18 -13.87
C VAL A 315 -0.84 -12.60 -14.82
N VAL A 316 -0.57 -11.41 -15.36
CA VAL A 316 -1.49 -10.72 -16.29
C VAL A 316 -1.18 -11.10 -17.73
N ILE A 317 -2.19 -11.55 -18.47
CA ILE A 317 -2.11 -11.92 -19.88
C ILE A 317 -2.63 -10.75 -20.73
N GLY A 318 -1.72 -10.07 -21.43
CA GLY A 318 -1.99 -8.86 -22.24
C GLY A 318 -1.64 -8.99 -23.71
N GLY A 319 -1.86 -7.92 -24.49
CA GLY A 319 -1.60 -7.91 -25.94
C GLY A 319 -2.74 -8.47 -26.80
N GLY A 320 -2.51 -8.56 -28.11
CA GLY A 320 -3.57 -8.75 -29.11
C GLY A 320 -4.40 -10.04 -29.01
N LEU A 321 -3.89 -11.09 -28.37
CA LEU A 321 -4.64 -12.34 -28.16
C LEU A 321 -5.37 -12.40 -26.80
N SER A 322 -5.12 -11.45 -25.88
CA SER A 322 -5.82 -11.40 -24.58
C SER A 322 -7.36 -11.29 -24.67
N PRO A 323 -7.99 -10.71 -25.71
CA PRO A 323 -9.45 -10.71 -25.84
C PRO A 323 -10.09 -12.09 -25.99
N ALA A 324 -9.31 -13.16 -26.22
CA ALA A 324 -9.79 -14.53 -26.13
C ALA A 324 -10.27 -14.92 -24.70
N GLY A 325 -9.79 -14.20 -23.67
CA GLY A 325 -10.17 -14.40 -22.28
C GLY A 325 -10.04 -15.86 -21.84
N ALA A 326 -11.12 -16.41 -21.29
CA ALA A 326 -11.22 -17.80 -20.84
C ALA A 326 -10.78 -18.84 -21.89
N LEU A 327 -11.04 -18.61 -23.19
CA LEU A 327 -10.67 -19.54 -24.29
C LEU A 327 -9.15 -19.74 -24.41
N LEU A 328 -8.36 -18.83 -23.85
CA LEU A 328 -6.90 -18.89 -23.76
C LEU A 328 -6.43 -19.14 -22.32
N ILE A 329 -7.00 -18.42 -21.36
CA ILE A 329 -6.59 -18.45 -19.95
C ILE A 329 -6.83 -19.82 -19.34
N ASP A 330 -7.95 -20.49 -19.64
CA ASP A 330 -8.25 -21.79 -19.02
C ASP A 330 -7.32 -22.90 -19.57
N PRO A 331 -7.11 -23.05 -20.91
CA PRO A 331 -6.11 -23.99 -21.43
C PRO A 331 -4.66 -23.69 -21.01
N LEU A 332 -4.33 -22.44 -20.68
CA LEU A 332 -3.02 -22.06 -20.13
C LEU A 332 -2.92 -22.46 -18.66
N ARG A 333 -3.95 -22.18 -17.86
CA ARG A 333 -4.07 -22.60 -16.45
C ARG A 333 -3.97 -24.12 -16.32
N ASP A 334 -4.75 -24.86 -17.10
CA ASP A 334 -4.73 -26.33 -17.12
C ASP A 334 -3.32 -26.89 -17.37
N GLU A 335 -2.60 -26.32 -18.34
CA GLU A 335 -1.24 -26.77 -18.66
C GLU A 335 -0.23 -26.37 -17.58
N LEU A 336 -0.35 -25.17 -17.01
CA LEU A 336 0.49 -24.72 -15.89
C LEU A 336 0.28 -25.61 -14.65
N GLU A 337 -0.96 -25.90 -14.28
CA GLU A 337 -1.31 -26.83 -13.19
C GLU A 337 -0.81 -28.26 -13.48
N ARG A 338 -0.82 -28.70 -14.74
CA ARG A 338 -0.24 -29.99 -15.17
C ARG A 338 1.29 -30.02 -15.10
N MET A 339 1.96 -28.86 -15.21
CA MET A 339 3.41 -28.73 -15.09
C MET A 339 3.86 -28.60 -13.63
N ALA A 340 3.06 -27.92 -12.79
CA ALA A 340 3.25 -27.86 -11.35
C ALA A 340 3.03 -29.23 -10.68
N ARG A 341 3.83 -29.54 -9.65
CA ARG A 341 3.71 -30.82 -8.90
C ARG A 341 3.32 -30.68 -7.43
N ALA A 342 3.59 -29.53 -6.83
CA ALA A 342 3.46 -29.33 -5.38
C ALA A 342 3.25 -27.86 -4.95
N VAL A 343 3.48 -26.90 -5.84
CA VAL A 343 3.34 -25.46 -5.58
C VAL A 343 2.22 -24.94 -6.48
N ALA A 344 1.29 -24.17 -5.92
CA ALA A 344 0.25 -23.52 -6.71
C ALA A 344 0.89 -22.45 -7.61
N ILE A 345 0.43 -22.32 -8.85
CA ILE A 345 0.87 -21.23 -9.73
C ILE A 345 -0.04 -20.03 -9.50
N ALA A 346 0.57 -18.85 -9.47
CA ALA A 346 -0.08 -17.55 -9.35
C ALA A 346 -1.30 -17.42 -10.28
N PRO A 347 -2.39 -16.76 -9.81
CA PRO A 347 -3.61 -16.63 -10.60
C PRO A 347 -3.35 -15.90 -11.92
N LEU A 348 -3.94 -16.43 -12.99
CA LEU A 348 -3.94 -15.77 -14.30
C LEU A 348 -5.08 -14.76 -14.38
N ALA A 349 -4.79 -13.53 -14.80
CA ALA A 349 -5.75 -12.47 -15.05
C ALA A 349 -5.67 -11.97 -16.50
N GLN A 350 -6.79 -11.49 -17.06
CA GLN A 350 -6.82 -10.85 -18.37
C GLN A 350 -6.48 -9.35 -18.22
N SER A 351 -5.62 -8.82 -19.09
CA SER A 351 -5.34 -7.39 -19.20
C SER A 351 -6.62 -6.56 -19.40
N MET A 352 -6.76 -5.45 -18.66
CA MET A 352 -7.88 -4.51 -18.80
C MET A 352 -7.69 -3.52 -19.97
N PHE A 353 -6.45 -3.20 -20.36
CA PHE A 353 -6.15 -2.23 -21.41
C PHE A 353 -5.90 -2.85 -22.80
N GLY A 354 -5.72 -4.17 -22.88
CA GLY A 354 -5.58 -4.89 -24.14
C GLY A 354 -4.43 -4.37 -25.02
N ALA A 355 -4.76 -3.81 -26.17
CA ALA A 355 -3.79 -3.27 -27.13
C ALA A 355 -3.28 -1.85 -26.78
N ASP A 356 -4.01 -1.08 -25.97
CA ASP A 356 -3.62 0.30 -25.60
C ASP A 356 -2.77 0.37 -24.33
N ALA A 357 -2.52 -0.77 -23.66
CA ALA A 357 -1.79 -0.87 -22.39
C ALA A 357 -0.44 -0.13 -22.42
N THR A 358 0.35 -0.35 -23.47
CA THR A 358 1.65 0.32 -23.67
C THR A 358 1.53 1.84 -23.69
N ALA A 359 0.55 2.38 -24.41
CA ALA A 359 0.36 3.82 -24.56
C ALA A 359 -0.14 4.46 -23.26
N TYR A 360 -1.03 3.79 -22.52
CA TYR A 360 -1.45 4.20 -21.18
C TYR A 360 -0.27 4.18 -20.20
N GLY A 361 0.56 3.16 -20.21
CA GLY A 361 1.76 3.07 -19.36
C GLY A 361 2.77 4.18 -19.64
N ALA A 362 3.04 4.44 -20.91
CA ALA A 362 3.86 5.57 -21.33
C ALA A 362 3.26 6.90 -20.87
N LEU A 363 1.93 7.07 -20.97
CA LEU A 363 1.26 8.28 -20.52
C LEU A 363 1.34 8.46 -18.99
N ILE A 364 1.12 7.38 -18.22
CA ILE A 364 1.33 7.39 -16.76
C ILE A 364 2.75 7.85 -16.48
N ARG A 365 3.76 7.18 -17.07
CA ARG A 365 5.17 7.51 -16.83
C ARG A 365 5.52 8.95 -17.22
N ALA A 366 4.94 9.46 -18.30
CA ALA A 366 5.09 10.86 -18.71
C ALA A 366 4.44 11.83 -17.71
N LEU A 367 3.33 11.46 -17.09
CA LEU A 367 2.68 12.25 -16.04
C LEU A 367 3.47 12.24 -14.71
N GLU A 368 4.11 11.12 -14.34
CA GLU A 368 5.07 11.07 -13.23
C GLU A 368 6.25 12.02 -13.50
N LEU A 369 6.89 11.87 -14.67
CA LEU A 369 8.07 12.63 -15.08
C LEU A 369 7.78 14.13 -15.26
N GLY A 370 6.62 14.48 -15.83
CA GLY A 370 6.18 15.86 -16.04
C GLY A 370 5.78 16.55 -14.74
N SER A 371 5.15 15.82 -13.81
CA SER A 371 4.90 16.32 -12.45
C SER A 371 6.20 16.56 -11.69
N ALA A 372 7.17 15.63 -11.77
CA ALA A 372 8.48 15.82 -11.16
C ALA A 372 9.24 17.02 -11.76
N HIS A 373 9.17 17.22 -13.08
CA HIS A 373 9.83 18.33 -13.77
C HIS A 373 9.24 19.70 -13.43
N LEU A 374 7.90 19.85 -13.44
CA LEU A 374 7.23 21.14 -13.24
C LEU A 374 6.99 21.50 -11.77
N LEU A 375 6.75 20.49 -10.92
CA LEU A 375 6.40 20.67 -9.50
C LEU A 375 7.61 20.45 -8.58
N GLY A 376 8.66 19.80 -9.08
CA GLY A 376 9.94 19.65 -8.40
C GLY A 376 10.05 18.44 -7.46
N SER A 377 9.20 17.41 -7.57
CA SER A 377 9.35 16.19 -6.76
C SER A 377 8.98 14.89 -7.48
N GLN A 378 9.76 13.85 -7.22
CA GLN A 378 9.47 12.48 -7.69
C GLN A 378 8.46 11.76 -6.78
N ASP A 379 8.32 12.20 -5.53
CA ASP A 379 7.43 11.60 -4.52
C ASP A 379 5.98 12.11 -4.63
N ASP A 380 5.60 12.71 -5.76
CA ASP A 380 4.29 13.30 -5.96
C ASP A 380 3.26 12.27 -6.40
N GLU A 381 2.15 12.19 -5.66
CA GLU A 381 1.08 11.23 -5.94
C GLU A 381 0.50 11.51 -7.32
N VAL A 382 0.69 10.56 -8.23
CA VAL A 382 0.40 10.71 -9.65
C VAL A 382 -1.11 10.68 -9.82
N PRO A 383 -1.76 11.75 -10.33
CA PRO A 383 -3.21 11.77 -10.40
C PRO A 383 -3.70 10.66 -11.34
N ARG A 384 -4.61 9.83 -10.82
CA ARG A 384 -5.18 8.66 -11.52
C ARG A 384 -5.72 9.10 -12.88
N LEU A 385 -5.29 8.44 -13.96
CA LEU A 385 -5.72 8.83 -15.30
C LEU A 385 -7.23 8.70 -15.43
N GLN A 386 -7.87 9.75 -15.95
CA GLN A 386 -9.29 9.72 -16.32
C GLN A 386 -9.35 9.45 -17.83
N PRO A 387 -9.87 8.28 -18.28
CA PRO A 387 -9.98 7.95 -19.69
C PRO A 387 -10.79 8.98 -20.48
N LEU A 388 -10.60 8.98 -21.80
CA LEU A 388 -11.44 9.77 -22.71
C LEU A 388 -12.92 9.35 -22.56
N ASP A 389 -13.79 10.33 -22.35
CA ASP A 389 -15.24 10.13 -22.43
C ASP A 389 -15.61 9.68 -23.85
N PRO A 390 -16.18 8.47 -24.03
CA PRO A 390 -16.53 7.96 -25.37
C PRO A 390 -17.48 8.87 -26.14
N ALA A 391 -18.28 9.69 -25.46
CA ALA A 391 -19.21 10.62 -26.09
C ALA A 391 -18.53 11.83 -26.76
N ALA A 392 -17.25 12.11 -26.47
CA ALA A 392 -16.56 13.32 -26.89
C ALA A 392 -15.75 13.19 -28.20
N THR A 393 -15.69 12.00 -28.82
CA THR A 393 -14.72 11.67 -29.89
C THR A 393 -15.29 11.41 -31.29
N HIS A 394 -16.50 11.88 -31.59
CA HIS A 394 -17.09 11.74 -32.94
C HIS A 394 -17.40 13.09 -33.63
N PRO A 395 -16.75 13.35 -34.78
CA PRO A 395 -17.30 14.15 -35.86
C PRO A 395 -17.87 13.25 -36.98
N ALA A 396 -19.18 13.43 -37.25
CA ALA A 396 -19.90 13.11 -38.48
C ALA A 396 -20.00 11.63 -38.96
N GLU A 397 -21.25 11.18 -38.93
CA GLU A 397 -21.89 9.99 -39.52
C GLU A 397 -21.39 9.50 -40.91
N ALA A 398 -21.46 8.17 -41.08
CA ALA A 398 -22.06 7.56 -42.26
C ALA A 398 -23.05 6.47 -41.82
N ALA A 399 -24.32 6.58 -42.24
CA ALA A 399 -25.37 5.55 -42.07
C ALA A 399 -25.14 4.38 -43.07
N THR A 400 -25.79 3.20 -43.05
CA THR A 400 -26.98 2.68 -42.34
C THR A 400 -26.67 1.25 -41.79
N ASP A 401 -27.53 0.48 -41.12
CA ASP A 401 -28.97 0.58 -40.77
C ASP A 401 -29.26 -0.14 -39.43
N GLY A 402 -30.52 -0.17 -38.97
CA GLY A 402 -30.88 -0.62 -37.61
C GLY A 402 -31.44 -2.04 -37.42
N ALA A 403 -31.32 -2.54 -36.19
CA ALA A 403 -32.22 -3.55 -35.59
C ALA A 403 -32.21 -3.42 -34.04
N THR A 404 -33.39 -3.32 -33.43
CA THR A 404 -33.61 -3.28 -31.97
C THR A 404 -33.78 -4.70 -31.37
N PRO A 405 -33.77 -4.86 -30.02
CA PRO A 405 -33.14 -6.02 -29.38
C PRO A 405 -34.06 -7.26 -29.23
N ALA A 406 -33.42 -8.42 -29.03
CA ALA A 406 -34.10 -9.63 -28.58
C ALA A 406 -33.98 -9.77 -27.04
N GLU A 407 -35.11 -10.04 -26.40
CA GLU A 407 -35.26 -10.13 -24.94
C GLU A 407 -34.75 -11.45 -24.34
N ALA A 408 -34.63 -11.46 -23.01
CA ALA A 408 -34.20 -12.62 -22.22
C ALA A 408 -35.23 -13.75 -22.14
N VAL A 409 -34.75 -14.99 -21.98
CA VAL A 409 -35.50 -16.18 -21.54
C VAL A 409 -34.57 -17.05 -20.66
N PRO A 410 -35.07 -17.95 -19.80
CA PRO A 410 -34.73 -17.89 -18.38
C PRO A 410 -33.92 -19.09 -17.87
N ALA A 411 -33.49 -19.01 -16.61
CA ALA A 411 -32.79 -20.09 -15.92
C ALA A 411 -33.63 -21.38 -15.78
N ALA A 412 -32.97 -22.53 -15.97
CA ALA A 412 -33.42 -23.85 -15.52
C ALA A 412 -32.20 -24.62 -14.97
N GLY A 413 -32.33 -25.26 -13.81
CA GLY A 413 -31.17 -25.71 -13.04
C GLY A 413 -31.00 -27.22 -12.87
N ARG A 414 -29.84 -27.57 -12.26
CA ARG A 414 -29.43 -28.88 -11.69
C ARG A 414 -29.05 -29.95 -12.75
N GLN A 415 -27.94 -30.68 -12.61
CA GLN A 415 -27.45 -31.35 -11.38
C GLN A 415 -25.91 -31.41 -11.25
N ARG A 416 -25.46 -31.59 -10.01
CA ARG A 416 -24.06 -31.79 -9.61
C ARG A 416 -23.60 -33.22 -9.93
N THR A 417 -22.36 -33.38 -10.38
CA THR A 417 -21.53 -34.57 -10.07
C THR A 417 -20.22 -34.07 -9.46
N ALA A 418 -19.74 -34.74 -8.40
CA ALA A 418 -18.63 -34.26 -7.60
C ALA A 418 -17.35 -35.03 -7.93
N ALA A 419 -16.26 -34.30 -8.18
CA ALA A 419 -14.90 -34.81 -8.10
C ALA A 419 -14.24 -34.17 -6.87
N THR A 420 -13.79 -34.98 -5.93
CA THR A 420 -13.26 -34.51 -4.63
C THR A 420 -11.76 -34.23 -4.76
N THR A 421 -11.40 -33.01 -5.13
CA THR A 421 -10.13 -32.43 -4.68
C THR A 421 -10.26 -32.05 -3.21
N SER A 422 -9.26 -32.35 -2.38
CA SER A 422 -9.24 -31.87 -1.00
C SER A 422 -8.76 -30.42 -0.96
N THR A 423 -9.59 -29.52 -1.49
CA THR A 423 -9.48 -28.09 -1.18
C THR A 423 -9.84 -27.92 0.29
N THR A 424 -8.89 -27.54 1.14
CA THR A 424 -9.23 -27.06 2.49
C THR A 424 -10.24 -25.92 2.31
N PRO A 425 -11.42 -25.98 2.97
CA PRO A 425 -12.39 -24.91 2.85
C PRO A 425 -11.77 -23.60 3.36
N PRO A 426 -12.16 -22.44 2.79
CA PRO A 426 -11.64 -21.17 3.25
C PRO A 426 -12.03 -20.94 4.71
N LEU A 427 -11.09 -20.42 5.50
CA LEU A 427 -11.27 -20.22 6.93
C LEU A 427 -12.41 -19.25 7.20
N ARG A 428 -13.26 -19.63 8.13
CA ARG A 428 -14.48 -18.92 8.52
C ARG A 428 -14.16 -18.06 9.73
N ILE A 429 -13.95 -16.77 9.48
CA ILE A 429 -13.43 -15.82 10.46
C ILE A 429 -14.57 -15.01 11.09
N GLY A 430 -14.60 -14.98 12.42
CA GLY A 430 -15.41 -14.06 13.21
C GLY A 430 -14.66 -12.75 13.48
N VAL A 431 -15.38 -11.64 13.70
CA VAL A 431 -14.79 -10.39 14.19
C VAL A 431 -15.58 -9.87 15.39
N VAL A 432 -14.90 -9.60 16.50
CA VAL A 432 -15.51 -9.00 17.69
C VAL A 432 -15.04 -7.56 17.82
N GLY A 433 -16.01 -6.63 17.73
CA GLY A 433 -15.79 -5.20 17.58
C GLY A 433 -15.66 -4.78 16.11
N VAL A 434 -16.52 -3.87 15.65
CA VAL A 434 -16.38 -3.18 14.35
C VAL A 434 -16.23 -1.67 14.56
N GLY A 435 -15.43 -1.29 15.55
CA GLY A 435 -15.08 0.10 15.89
C GLY A 435 -13.84 0.62 15.14
N ALA A 436 -13.05 1.48 15.79
CA ALA A 436 -11.93 2.20 15.14
C ALA A 436 -10.81 1.28 14.58
N ARG A 437 -10.63 0.05 15.09
CA ARG A 437 -9.67 -0.94 14.57
C ARG A 437 -10.25 -1.90 13.53
N ALA A 438 -11.54 -1.79 13.19
CA ALA A 438 -12.21 -2.65 12.20
C ALA A 438 -11.51 -2.77 10.83
N PRO A 439 -10.81 -1.73 10.29
CA PRO A 439 -10.05 -1.87 9.05
C PRO A 439 -9.00 -2.98 9.07
N LEU A 440 -8.40 -3.32 10.23
CA LEU A 440 -7.43 -4.42 10.33
C LEU A 440 -8.03 -5.75 9.84
N ALA A 441 -9.30 -6.02 10.17
CA ALA A 441 -9.97 -7.25 9.77
C ALA A 441 -10.28 -7.34 8.26
N THR A 442 -10.16 -6.25 7.50
CA THR A 442 -10.21 -6.33 6.02
C THR A 442 -9.03 -7.09 5.43
N SER A 443 -7.89 -7.11 6.14
CA SER A 443 -6.68 -7.87 5.75
C SER A 443 -6.92 -9.39 5.67
N VAL A 444 -7.99 -9.91 6.31
CA VAL A 444 -8.39 -11.32 6.22
C VAL A 444 -8.61 -11.73 4.76
N GLY A 445 -9.28 -10.89 3.97
CA GLY A 445 -9.55 -11.15 2.55
C GLY A 445 -8.34 -10.91 1.63
N ALA A 446 -7.24 -10.37 2.16
CA ALA A 446 -5.99 -10.10 1.45
C ALA A 446 -4.86 -11.08 1.81
N SER A 447 -5.11 -12.06 2.68
CA SER A 447 -4.13 -13.08 3.06
C SER A 447 -3.88 -14.09 1.94
N THR A 448 -2.68 -14.66 1.95
CA THR A 448 -2.28 -15.82 1.15
C THR A 448 -3.12 -17.07 1.45
N VAL A 449 -3.71 -17.16 2.65
CA VAL A 449 -4.64 -18.21 3.04
C VAL A 449 -6.07 -17.79 2.67
N PRO A 450 -6.83 -18.62 1.93
CA PRO A 450 -8.25 -18.35 1.69
C PRO A 450 -9.02 -18.26 3.01
N ALA A 451 -9.47 -17.05 3.37
CA ALA A 451 -10.18 -16.77 4.60
C ALA A 451 -11.22 -15.66 4.37
N TRP A 452 -12.38 -15.76 5.01
CA TRP A 452 -13.47 -14.80 4.87
C TRP A 452 -14.07 -14.42 6.23
N VAL A 453 -14.37 -13.15 6.42
CA VAL A 453 -15.18 -12.68 7.55
C VAL A 453 -16.64 -13.09 7.28
N VAL A 454 -17.16 -14.04 8.06
CA VAL A 454 -18.52 -14.60 7.88
C VAL A 454 -19.52 -14.07 8.91
N ALA A 455 -19.04 -13.67 10.08
CA ALA A 455 -19.86 -13.15 11.16
C ALA A 455 -19.10 -12.09 11.97
N VAL A 456 -19.82 -11.12 12.52
CA VAL A 456 -19.29 -10.12 13.44
C VAL A 456 -20.18 -9.98 14.67
N ALA A 457 -19.60 -9.58 15.80
CA ALA A 457 -20.33 -9.18 16.99
C ALA A 457 -19.87 -7.82 17.52
N ASP A 458 -20.80 -6.89 17.69
CA ASP A 458 -20.55 -5.59 18.29
C ASP A 458 -21.90 -5.05 18.84
N PRO A 459 -21.98 -4.63 20.12
CA PRO A 459 -23.21 -4.14 20.73
C PRO A 459 -23.62 -2.73 20.26
N ASP A 460 -22.76 -1.99 19.55
CA ASP A 460 -23.07 -0.65 19.07
C ASP A 460 -24.15 -0.65 17.97
N PRO A 461 -25.19 0.21 18.05
CA PRO A 461 -26.27 0.25 17.07
C PRO A 461 -25.82 0.52 15.61
N GLY A 462 -24.68 1.17 15.41
CA GLY A 462 -24.10 1.43 14.09
C GLY A 462 -23.30 0.26 13.51
N ALA A 463 -23.04 -0.79 14.29
CA ALA A 463 -22.21 -1.92 13.90
C ALA A 463 -22.68 -2.60 12.61
N ALA A 464 -23.99 -2.82 12.47
CA ALA A 464 -24.56 -3.48 11.28
C ALA A 464 -24.33 -2.70 9.98
N THR A 465 -24.17 -1.39 10.05
CA THR A 465 -23.82 -0.54 8.90
C THR A 465 -22.33 -0.66 8.59
N ARG A 466 -21.47 -0.49 9.61
CA ARG A 466 -20.01 -0.56 9.46
C ARG A 466 -19.54 -1.94 8.97
N ALA A 467 -20.10 -3.01 9.52
CA ALA A 467 -19.81 -4.38 9.13
C ALA A 467 -20.12 -4.66 7.65
N ARG A 468 -21.28 -4.23 7.16
CA ARG A 468 -21.66 -4.41 5.73
C ARG A 468 -20.85 -3.53 4.80
N GLN A 469 -20.43 -2.34 5.25
CA GLN A 469 -19.51 -1.49 4.48
C GLN A 469 -18.12 -2.11 4.33
N LEU A 470 -17.62 -2.82 5.34
CA LEU A 470 -16.29 -3.45 5.35
C LEU A 470 -16.28 -4.85 4.70
N PHE A 471 -17.33 -5.66 4.90
CA PHE A 471 -17.35 -7.09 4.56
C PHE A 471 -18.50 -7.51 3.62
N GLY A 472 -19.34 -6.56 3.20
CA GLY A 472 -20.50 -6.80 2.33
C GLY A 472 -21.76 -7.29 3.04
N ASP A 473 -22.88 -7.32 2.33
CA ASP A 473 -24.21 -7.63 2.88
C ASP A 473 -24.38 -9.09 3.37
N ALA A 474 -23.48 -9.99 3.00
CA ALA A 474 -23.52 -11.40 3.37
C ALA A 474 -23.04 -11.68 4.81
N VAL A 475 -22.38 -10.72 5.47
CA VAL A 475 -21.84 -10.91 6.82
C VAL A 475 -22.97 -10.97 7.86
N THR A 476 -22.92 -11.99 8.73
CA THR A 476 -23.88 -12.10 9.84
C THR A 476 -23.51 -11.10 10.92
N VAL A 477 -24.47 -10.33 11.43
CA VAL A 477 -24.23 -9.33 12.49
C VAL A 477 -24.95 -9.77 13.76
N ARG A 478 -24.18 -9.95 14.84
CA ARG A 478 -24.64 -10.22 16.21
C ARG A 478 -24.43 -8.98 17.09
N THR A 479 -25.18 -8.87 18.18
CA THR A 479 -24.97 -7.85 19.23
C THR A 479 -24.16 -8.35 20.42
N ASP A 480 -23.93 -9.66 20.51
CA ASP A 480 -23.23 -10.34 21.60
C ASP A 480 -22.19 -11.29 21.01
N HIS A 481 -20.96 -11.32 21.55
CA HIS A 481 -19.91 -12.20 21.04
C HIS A 481 -20.21 -13.68 21.32
N ARG A 482 -21.05 -13.98 22.32
CA ARG A 482 -21.44 -15.36 22.66
C ARG A 482 -22.33 -15.99 21.60
N ASP A 483 -23.04 -15.18 20.81
CA ASP A 483 -23.81 -15.67 19.67
C ASP A 483 -22.90 -16.20 18.54
N LEU A 484 -21.65 -15.68 18.42
CA LEU A 484 -20.66 -16.19 17.48
C LEU A 484 -20.20 -17.62 17.81
N LEU A 485 -20.35 -18.06 19.06
CA LEU A 485 -20.00 -19.44 19.47
C LEU A 485 -20.98 -20.48 18.92
N ALA A 486 -22.15 -20.03 18.41
CA ALA A 486 -23.08 -20.85 17.66
C ALA A 486 -22.90 -20.74 16.13
N ASP A 487 -22.07 -19.81 15.66
CA ASP A 487 -21.65 -19.72 14.28
C ASP A 487 -20.47 -20.67 14.03
N ASP A 488 -20.46 -21.34 12.89
CA ASP A 488 -19.38 -22.24 12.49
C ASP A 488 -18.15 -21.39 12.11
N LEU A 489 -17.15 -21.31 13.01
CA LEU A 489 -15.97 -20.45 12.92
C LEU A 489 -14.68 -21.24 13.19
N ASP A 490 -13.67 -21.04 12.33
CA ASP A 490 -12.32 -21.58 12.54
C ASP A 490 -11.50 -20.67 13.47
N ALA A 491 -11.72 -19.36 13.36
CA ALA A 491 -10.99 -18.34 14.13
C ALA A 491 -11.82 -17.07 14.34
N ALA A 492 -11.39 -16.21 15.26
CA ALA A 492 -11.95 -14.89 15.46
C ALA A 492 -10.86 -13.83 15.71
N LEU A 493 -11.06 -12.65 15.14
CA LEU A 493 -10.30 -11.42 15.44
C LEU A 493 -11.04 -10.65 16.53
N VAL A 494 -10.44 -10.51 17.70
CA VAL A 494 -10.94 -9.70 18.80
C VAL A 494 -10.22 -8.35 18.76
N ILE A 495 -10.96 -7.31 18.38
CA ILE A 495 -10.51 -5.93 18.15
C ILE A 495 -11.49 -4.94 18.82
N SER A 496 -12.07 -5.38 19.93
CA SER A 496 -12.99 -4.63 20.79
C SER A 496 -12.21 -3.74 21.78
N PRO A 497 -12.88 -2.97 22.67
CA PRO A 497 -12.17 -2.21 23.71
C PRO A 497 -11.39 -3.11 24.67
N ASP A 498 -10.21 -2.66 25.10
CA ASP A 498 -9.20 -3.47 25.81
C ASP A 498 -9.70 -4.15 27.09
N ASP A 499 -10.63 -3.52 27.82
CA ASP A 499 -11.25 -4.08 29.04
C ASP A 499 -12.17 -5.28 28.78
N THR A 500 -12.56 -5.49 27.53
CA THR A 500 -13.39 -6.63 27.11
C THR A 500 -12.56 -7.83 26.64
N HIS A 501 -11.30 -7.61 26.26
CA HIS A 501 -10.41 -8.61 25.65
C HIS A 501 -10.34 -9.92 26.44
N ALA A 502 -10.06 -9.85 27.73
CA ALA A 502 -9.79 -11.04 28.54
C ALA A 502 -11.02 -11.97 28.66
N GLY A 503 -12.23 -11.40 28.74
CA GLY A 503 -13.47 -12.18 28.77
C GLY A 503 -13.76 -12.83 27.42
N ILE A 504 -13.80 -12.01 26.36
CA ILE A 504 -14.13 -12.45 25.00
C ILE A 504 -13.15 -13.51 24.50
N ALA A 505 -11.84 -13.28 24.68
CA ALA A 505 -10.81 -14.24 24.29
C ALA A 505 -10.93 -15.55 25.08
N THR A 506 -11.23 -15.50 26.39
CA THR A 506 -11.44 -16.72 27.18
C THR A 506 -12.63 -17.53 26.66
N ASP A 507 -13.78 -16.88 26.43
CA ASP A 507 -14.98 -17.55 25.91
C ASP A 507 -14.73 -18.25 24.56
N LEU A 508 -14.01 -17.58 23.63
CA LEU A 508 -13.64 -18.13 22.32
C LEU A 508 -12.64 -19.30 22.44
N LEU A 509 -11.60 -19.15 23.26
CA LEU A 509 -10.59 -20.19 23.49
C LEU A 509 -11.20 -21.45 24.14
N GLU A 510 -12.17 -21.28 25.04
CA GLU A 510 -12.93 -22.36 25.68
C GLU A 510 -13.90 -23.05 24.72
N ALA A 511 -14.44 -22.33 23.73
CA ALA A 511 -15.22 -22.90 22.63
C ALA A 511 -14.37 -23.61 21.56
N GLY A 512 -13.03 -23.47 21.60
CA GLY A 512 -12.11 -24.06 20.63
C GLY A 512 -11.84 -23.22 19.38
N VAL A 513 -12.34 -21.99 19.33
CA VAL A 513 -12.12 -21.03 18.22
C VAL A 513 -10.75 -20.38 18.38
N ALA A 514 -9.91 -20.43 17.34
CA ALA A 514 -8.60 -19.78 17.39
C ALA A 514 -8.73 -18.26 17.48
N VAL A 515 -7.91 -17.59 18.30
CA VAL A 515 -8.06 -16.16 18.59
C VAL A 515 -6.85 -15.38 18.09
N TYR A 516 -7.10 -14.38 17.24
CA TYR A 516 -6.24 -13.20 17.11
C TYR A 516 -6.78 -12.13 18.04
N LEU A 517 -5.95 -11.64 18.95
CA LEU A 517 -6.33 -10.63 19.95
C LEU A 517 -5.50 -9.36 19.73
N GLU A 518 -6.14 -8.21 19.54
CA GLU A 518 -5.42 -6.93 19.54
C GLU A 518 -4.69 -6.70 20.87
N LYS A 519 -3.61 -5.92 20.84
CA LYS A 519 -2.92 -5.51 22.06
C LYS A 519 -3.69 -4.38 22.76
N PRO A 520 -3.56 -4.22 24.09
CA PRO A 520 -2.95 -5.14 25.03
C PRO A 520 -3.76 -6.44 25.16
N LEU A 521 -3.06 -7.54 25.39
CA LEU A 521 -3.63 -8.86 25.69
C LEU A 521 -4.68 -8.81 26.82
N ALA A 522 -4.49 -7.94 27.82
CA ALA A 522 -5.46 -7.60 28.84
C ALA A 522 -5.07 -6.30 29.55
N THR A 523 -6.01 -5.70 30.29
CA THR A 523 -5.80 -4.48 31.10
C THR A 523 -5.11 -4.73 32.45
N SER A 524 -4.78 -5.99 32.77
CA SER A 524 -4.01 -6.37 33.95
C SER A 524 -3.25 -7.69 33.76
N THR A 525 -2.14 -7.87 34.50
CA THR A 525 -1.32 -9.09 34.44
C THR A 525 -2.08 -10.35 34.81
N ALA A 526 -2.94 -10.27 35.84
CA ALA A 526 -3.74 -11.40 36.28
C ALA A 526 -4.73 -11.86 35.19
N GLU A 527 -5.17 -10.96 34.32
CA GLU A 527 -6.09 -11.27 33.24
C GLU A 527 -5.38 -11.78 32.00
N ALA A 528 -4.20 -11.26 31.68
CA ALA A 528 -3.30 -11.88 30.72
C ALA A 528 -2.99 -13.33 31.12
N ASP A 529 -2.67 -13.57 32.39
CA ASP A 529 -2.46 -14.92 32.93
C ASP A 529 -3.72 -15.81 32.83
N ARG A 530 -4.93 -15.26 32.98
CA ARG A 530 -6.20 -16.00 32.75
C ARG A 530 -6.36 -16.43 31.29
N VAL A 531 -6.10 -15.54 30.33
CA VAL A 531 -6.22 -15.82 28.88
C VAL A 531 -5.20 -16.87 28.45
N LEU A 532 -3.93 -16.74 28.86
CA LEU A 532 -2.89 -17.74 28.56
C LEU A 532 -3.20 -19.10 29.21
N ALA A 533 -3.73 -19.11 30.44
CA ALA A 533 -4.15 -20.33 31.11
C ALA A 533 -5.38 -21.00 30.45
N ALA A 534 -6.24 -20.22 29.77
CA ALA A 534 -7.33 -20.78 28.96
C ALA A 534 -6.77 -21.46 27.70
N ALA A 535 -5.98 -20.73 26.89
CA ALA A 535 -5.33 -21.27 25.70
C ALA A 535 -4.48 -22.53 26.01
N ALA A 536 -3.66 -22.49 27.07
CA ALA A 536 -2.82 -23.63 27.46
C ALA A 536 -3.63 -24.83 27.97
N ARG A 537 -4.81 -24.61 28.57
CA ARG A 537 -5.71 -25.67 29.05
C ARG A 537 -6.46 -26.36 27.92
N THR A 538 -6.89 -25.61 26.90
CA THR A 538 -7.68 -26.13 25.78
C THR A 538 -6.81 -26.60 24.61
N GLY A 539 -5.59 -26.07 24.50
CA GLY A 539 -4.74 -26.23 23.32
C GLY A 539 -5.18 -25.35 22.14
N THR A 540 -6.14 -24.44 22.35
CA THR A 540 -6.64 -23.53 21.31
C THR A 540 -5.60 -22.46 20.98
N ARG A 541 -5.41 -22.19 19.69
CA ARG A 541 -4.40 -21.23 19.20
C ARG A 541 -4.77 -19.80 19.60
N LEU A 542 -3.84 -19.13 20.28
CA LEU A 542 -3.90 -17.72 20.66
C LEU A 542 -2.74 -16.97 20.01
N TYR A 543 -3.04 -15.85 19.37
CA TYR A 543 -2.10 -14.93 18.75
C TYR A 543 -2.41 -13.50 19.23
N VAL A 544 -1.38 -12.66 19.42
CA VAL A 544 -1.56 -11.28 19.92
C VAL A 544 -0.96 -10.26 18.96
N GLY A 545 -1.71 -9.20 18.67
CA GLY A 545 -1.46 -8.17 17.67
C GLY A 545 -0.31 -7.21 17.96
N HIS A 546 0.88 -7.71 18.30
CA HIS A 546 2.12 -6.93 18.42
C HIS A 546 2.72 -6.60 17.04
N ASN A 547 1.94 -5.90 16.20
CA ASN A 547 2.25 -5.55 14.81
C ASN A 547 3.60 -4.84 14.63
N MET A 548 4.11 -4.14 15.64
CA MET A 548 5.38 -3.40 15.55
C MET A 548 6.62 -4.29 15.35
N ARG A 549 6.57 -5.60 15.63
CA ARG A 549 7.64 -6.53 15.20
C ARG A 549 7.71 -6.69 13.67
N HIS A 550 6.65 -6.33 12.94
CA HIS A 550 6.55 -6.44 11.47
C HIS A 550 6.86 -5.13 10.71
N MET A 551 7.02 -4.00 11.43
CA MET A 551 7.49 -2.73 10.87
C MET A 551 8.94 -2.87 10.35
N GLY A 552 9.21 -2.33 9.17
CA GLY A 552 10.52 -2.32 8.53
C GLY A 552 11.62 -1.72 9.41
N VAL A 553 11.33 -0.61 10.11
CA VAL A 553 12.30 0.02 11.01
C VAL A 553 12.70 -0.90 12.16
N VAL A 554 11.75 -1.60 12.80
CA VAL A 554 12.05 -2.49 13.93
C VAL A 554 12.76 -3.76 13.47
N ARG A 555 12.36 -4.30 12.31
CA ARG A 555 13.04 -5.43 11.66
C ARG A 555 14.48 -5.09 11.30
N LEU A 556 14.75 -3.89 10.78
CA LEU A 556 16.10 -3.41 10.48
C LEU A 556 16.94 -3.19 11.75
N LEU A 557 16.35 -2.62 12.82
CA LEU A 557 17.00 -2.53 14.13
C LEU A 557 17.41 -3.91 14.65
N ARG A 558 16.51 -4.89 14.59
CA ARG A 558 16.76 -6.29 15.01
C ARG A 558 17.85 -6.94 14.15
N GLU A 559 17.77 -6.81 12.83
CA GLU A 559 18.74 -7.37 11.89
C GLU A 559 20.16 -6.84 12.12
N LEU A 560 20.32 -5.53 12.34
CA LEU A 560 21.63 -4.93 12.60
C LEU A 560 22.24 -5.38 13.94
N ILE A 561 21.40 -5.66 14.95
CA ILE A 561 21.85 -6.31 16.20
C ILE A 561 22.32 -7.74 15.93
N GLU A 562 21.55 -8.54 15.17
CA GLU A 562 21.88 -9.93 14.85
C GLU A 562 23.12 -10.07 13.96
N ARG A 563 23.37 -9.11 13.06
CA ARG A 563 24.63 -8.98 12.30
C ARG A 563 25.83 -8.62 13.17
N GLY A 564 25.62 -8.20 14.42
CA GLY A 564 26.67 -7.87 15.38
C GLY A 564 27.24 -6.45 15.26
N GLU A 565 26.59 -5.53 14.52
CA GLU A 565 27.08 -4.17 14.22
C GLU A 565 27.37 -3.30 15.47
N ILE A 566 26.83 -3.70 16.63
CA ILE A 566 27.03 -3.03 17.93
C ILE A 566 27.56 -3.96 19.03
N GLY A 567 27.89 -5.22 18.73
CA GLY A 567 28.25 -6.24 19.71
C GLY A 567 27.08 -6.66 20.62
N GLU A 568 27.37 -7.06 21.86
CA GLU A 568 26.35 -7.53 22.81
C GLU A 568 25.54 -6.35 23.37
N VAL A 569 24.21 -6.37 23.23
CA VAL A 569 23.31 -5.33 23.74
C VAL A 569 23.46 -5.19 25.26
N LYS A 570 23.60 -3.95 25.75
CA LYS A 570 23.68 -3.61 27.18
C LYS A 570 22.60 -2.63 27.63
N THR A 571 22.16 -1.75 26.74
CA THR A 571 21.19 -0.71 27.05
C THR A 571 20.22 -0.46 25.89
N VAL A 572 18.94 -0.25 26.19
CA VAL A 572 17.93 0.19 25.22
C VAL A 572 17.20 1.43 25.73
N TRP A 573 17.15 2.51 24.95
CA TRP A 573 16.35 3.69 25.24
C TRP A 573 15.24 3.85 24.20
N CYS A 574 14.04 4.19 24.65
CA CYS A 574 12.95 4.58 23.77
C CYS A 574 12.38 5.94 24.22
N ARG A 575 12.22 6.86 23.27
CA ARG A 575 11.45 8.11 23.43
C ARG A 575 10.31 8.08 22.42
N HIS A 576 9.07 8.16 22.91
CA HIS A 576 7.86 8.16 22.09
C HIS A 576 7.20 9.54 22.17
N PHE A 577 7.20 10.24 21.05
CA PHE A 577 6.47 11.49 20.85
C PHE A 577 5.09 11.07 20.30
N VAL A 578 4.04 11.22 21.11
CA VAL A 578 2.69 10.73 20.78
C VAL A 578 1.80 11.95 20.52
N GLY A 579 2.13 12.75 19.50
CA GLY A 579 1.60 14.11 19.37
C GLY A 579 0.10 14.24 19.13
N ASN A 580 -0.50 13.20 18.54
CA ASN A 580 -1.95 13.05 18.37
C ASN A 580 -2.64 12.48 19.63
N GLY A 581 -1.93 12.40 20.76
CA GLY A 581 -2.34 11.62 21.93
C GLY A 581 -3.68 12.03 22.50
N GLY A 582 -3.99 13.34 22.51
CA GLY A 582 -5.31 13.85 22.89
C GLY A 582 -6.48 13.24 22.11
N ASP A 583 -6.34 13.12 20.78
CA ASP A 583 -7.39 12.57 19.92
C ASP A 583 -7.48 11.03 20.01
N TYR A 584 -6.35 10.36 20.22
CA TYR A 584 -6.28 8.91 20.27
C TYR A 584 -6.62 8.32 21.64
N TYR A 585 -6.38 9.05 22.73
CA TYR A 585 -6.41 8.50 24.10
C TYR A 585 -7.21 9.31 25.12
N PHE A 586 -7.62 10.55 24.80
CA PHE A 586 -8.30 11.43 25.77
C PHE A 586 -9.75 11.77 25.41
N LYS A 587 -10.26 11.29 24.27
CA LYS A 587 -11.65 11.52 23.81
C LYS A 587 -12.61 10.34 24.04
N ASP A 588 -12.09 9.11 24.14
CA ASP A 588 -12.87 7.89 24.35
C ASP A 588 -12.42 7.15 25.63
N TRP A 589 -12.80 5.88 25.75
CA TRP A 589 -12.60 5.05 26.94
C TRP A 589 -11.13 4.87 27.38
N HIS A 590 -10.16 5.14 26.51
CA HIS A 590 -8.73 5.11 26.85
C HIS A 590 -8.40 6.02 28.04
N ALA A 591 -9.15 7.12 28.20
CA ALA A 591 -8.93 8.16 29.20
C ALA A 591 -9.35 7.78 30.64
N ASP A 592 -10.14 6.72 30.77
CA ASP A 592 -10.68 6.21 32.03
C ASP A 592 -9.83 5.03 32.50
N ARG A 593 -9.10 5.21 33.60
CA ARG A 593 -8.21 4.16 34.13
C ARG A 593 -8.94 2.90 34.60
N SER A 594 -10.26 2.96 34.82
CA SER A 594 -11.05 1.75 35.11
C SER A 594 -11.19 0.83 33.90
N ARG A 595 -10.97 1.37 32.69
CA ARG A 595 -11.03 0.66 31.40
C ARG A 595 -9.66 0.45 30.76
N SER A 596 -8.68 1.33 30.98
CA SER A 596 -7.36 1.23 30.33
C SER A 596 -6.19 0.92 31.28
N THR A 597 -6.41 0.94 32.60
CA THR A 597 -5.38 0.97 33.67
C THR A 597 -4.48 2.21 33.63
N GLY A 598 -3.91 2.57 32.48
CA GLY A 598 -3.08 3.75 32.25
C GLY A 598 -2.32 3.65 30.94
N LEU A 599 -1.85 4.76 30.38
CA LEU A 599 -1.25 4.76 29.04
C LEU A 599 0.12 4.06 28.96
N LEU A 600 0.74 3.68 30.08
CA LEU A 600 1.86 2.72 30.04
C LEU A 600 1.40 1.31 29.63
N LEU A 601 0.21 0.89 30.05
CA LEU A 601 -0.36 -0.40 29.63
C LEU A 601 -0.99 -0.29 28.25
N GLN A 602 -1.67 0.81 27.96
CA GLN A 602 -2.40 0.91 26.70
C GLN A 602 -1.49 1.22 25.50
N LYS A 603 -0.62 2.23 25.64
CA LYS A 603 0.26 2.69 24.56
C LYS A 603 1.64 2.06 24.62
N ALA A 604 2.32 2.13 25.77
CA ALA A 604 3.71 1.67 25.86
C ALA A 604 3.90 0.16 25.71
N VAL A 605 2.86 -0.67 25.81
CA VAL A 605 2.96 -2.14 25.64
C VAL A 605 3.58 -2.55 24.30
N HIS A 606 3.35 -1.77 23.23
CA HIS A 606 4.05 -1.95 21.96
C HIS A 606 5.56 -1.76 22.09
N ASP A 607 5.98 -0.63 22.66
CA ASP A 607 7.39 -0.27 22.80
C ASP A 607 8.11 -1.17 23.81
N LEU A 608 7.43 -1.62 24.84
CA LEU A 608 7.94 -2.58 25.82
C LEU A 608 8.21 -3.94 25.16
N ASP A 609 7.30 -4.41 24.30
CA ASP A 609 7.54 -5.60 23.47
C ASP A 609 8.72 -5.43 22.50
N VAL A 610 8.81 -4.29 21.81
CA VAL A 610 9.97 -3.99 20.95
C VAL A 610 11.27 -3.95 21.76
N ILE A 611 11.29 -3.34 22.94
CA ILE A 611 12.48 -3.34 23.82
C ILE A 611 12.81 -4.76 24.28
N HIS A 612 11.82 -5.59 24.63
CA HIS A 612 12.03 -6.99 24.98
C HIS A 612 12.68 -7.76 23.83
N TRP A 613 12.16 -7.57 22.61
CA TRP A 613 12.64 -8.22 21.40
C TRP A 613 14.06 -7.77 21.01
N LEU A 614 14.35 -6.46 21.01
CA LEU A 614 15.68 -5.93 20.70
C LEU A 614 16.74 -6.31 21.77
N ALA A 615 16.34 -6.44 23.03
CA ALA A 615 17.22 -6.89 24.11
C ALA A 615 17.30 -8.42 24.28
N ALA A 616 16.50 -9.19 23.54
CA ALA A 616 16.32 -10.63 23.69
C ALA A 616 16.09 -11.09 25.15
N SER A 617 15.24 -10.36 25.88
CA SER A 617 14.95 -10.60 27.30
C SER A 617 13.66 -9.89 27.73
N ARG A 618 13.08 -10.31 28.85
CA ARG A 618 11.95 -9.63 29.52
C ARG A 618 12.39 -8.71 30.66
N GLY A 619 11.54 -7.73 31.00
CA GLY A 619 11.70 -6.87 32.17
C GLY A 619 11.47 -7.58 33.50
N ARG A 620 12.32 -7.31 34.51
CA ARG A 620 12.35 -7.97 35.82
C ARG A 620 12.05 -7.02 36.98
N ASP A 621 12.71 -5.87 37.03
CA ASP A 621 12.41 -4.82 38.02
C ASP A 621 12.13 -3.51 37.27
N VAL A 622 11.13 -2.76 37.71
CA VAL A 622 10.75 -1.46 37.12
C VAL A 622 10.72 -0.36 38.19
N VAL A 623 11.02 0.86 37.78
CA VAL A 623 10.67 2.08 38.52
C VAL A 623 10.15 3.12 37.54
N ALA A 624 9.03 3.76 37.84
CA ALA A 624 8.36 4.67 36.93
C ALA A 624 7.89 5.97 37.59
N MET A 625 7.63 6.98 36.77
CA MET A 625 7.09 8.27 37.16
C MET A 625 6.31 8.88 35.99
N GLY A 626 5.35 9.73 36.30
CA GLY A 626 4.44 10.31 35.32
C GLY A 626 3.31 11.04 36.03
N ASP A 627 2.52 11.78 35.27
CA ASP A 627 1.45 12.63 35.79
C ASP A 627 0.46 12.98 34.66
N LEU A 628 -0.68 13.55 35.03
CA LEU A 628 -1.67 14.12 34.10
C LEU A 628 -1.46 15.64 34.06
N GLN A 629 -0.54 16.10 33.21
CA GLN A 629 -0.01 17.45 33.23
C GLN A 629 -0.83 18.45 32.41
N VAL A 630 -1.47 18.01 31.32
CA VAL A 630 -2.07 18.86 30.28
C VAL A 630 -3.54 18.54 30.08
N TYR A 631 -3.90 17.30 29.70
CA TYR A 631 -5.29 16.97 29.30
C TYR A 631 -6.29 16.95 30.48
N GLY A 632 -5.79 16.89 31.71
CA GLY A 632 -6.60 17.09 32.91
C GLY A 632 -7.11 18.53 33.09
N GLN A 633 -6.43 19.52 32.48
CA GLN A 633 -6.78 20.95 32.61
C GLN A 633 -7.97 21.37 31.72
N ILE A 634 -8.28 20.59 30.69
CA ILE A 634 -9.30 20.92 29.69
C ILE A 634 -10.68 20.58 30.25
N THR A 635 -11.53 21.59 30.43
CA THR A 635 -12.87 21.43 31.00
C THR A 635 -13.95 21.14 29.96
N ASP A 636 -13.63 21.23 28.67
CA ASP A 636 -14.54 20.92 27.57
C ASP A 636 -14.59 19.40 27.38
N ARG A 637 -15.69 18.80 27.85
CA ARG A 637 -15.92 17.35 27.83
C ARG A 637 -17.12 17.02 26.94
N LEU A 638 -17.11 15.83 26.33
CA LEU A 638 -18.28 15.27 25.64
C LEU A 638 -19.46 15.16 26.61
N ASP A 639 -20.67 15.34 26.09
CA ASP A 639 -21.89 15.04 26.84
C ASP A 639 -22.00 13.52 27.02
N PRO A 640 -22.06 12.97 28.26
CA PRO A 640 -22.24 11.55 28.50
C PRO A 640 -23.55 10.97 27.92
N SER A 641 -24.50 11.83 27.53
CA SER A 641 -25.76 11.47 26.87
C SER A 641 -25.75 11.66 25.35
N ALA A 642 -24.62 12.05 24.75
CA ALA A 642 -24.46 12.06 23.30
C ALA A 642 -24.67 10.65 22.70
N PRO A 643 -25.25 10.51 21.49
CA PRO A 643 -25.45 9.21 20.88
C PRO A 643 -24.12 8.47 20.66
N ALA A 644 -24.07 7.19 21.07
CA ALA A 644 -22.98 6.30 20.70
C ALA A 644 -22.93 6.13 19.16
N GLY A 645 -21.72 5.97 18.62
CA GLY A 645 -21.49 5.67 17.20
C GLY A 645 -20.39 6.49 16.53
N THR A 646 -19.88 7.55 17.15
CA THR A 646 -18.66 8.23 16.68
C THR A 646 -17.41 7.41 17.02
N LEU A 647 -16.45 7.41 16.10
CA LEU A 647 -15.16 6.74 16.23
C LEU A 647 -14.01 7.76 16.13
N MET A 648 -12.80 7.34 16.49
CA MET A 648 -11.60 8.19 16.43
C MET A 648 -11.42 8.96 15.10
N PRO A 649 -11.64 8.36 13.91
CA PRO A 649 -11.57 9.09 12.64
C PRO A 649 -12.55 10.26 12.50
N ASP A 650 -13.67 10.28 13.24
CA ASP A 650 -14.69 11.34 13.15
C ASP A 650 -14.28 12.62 13.92
N TRP A 651 -13.41 12.50 14.92
CA TRP A 651 -12.97 13.61 15.79
C TRP A 651 -11.47 13.94 15.70
N PHE A 652 -10.72 13.13 14.96
CA PHE A 652 -9.29 13.31 14.71
C PHE A 652 -9.03 14.56 13.86
N SER A 653 -8.07 15.40 14.28
CA SER A 653 -7.60 16.50 13.45
C SER A 653 -6.19 16.95 13.83
N TYR A 654 -5.32 17.15 12.84
CA TYR A 654 -4.03 17.81 13.03
C TYR A 654 -4.16 19.28 13.49
N ASP A 655 -5.36 19.89 13.36
CA ASP A 655 -5.64 21.23 13.90
C ASP A 655 -5.88 21.23 15.43
N ASN A 656 -5.93 20.08 16.10
CA ASN A 656 -6.14 19.93 17.55
C ASN A 656 -4.87 20.23 18.38
N TRP A 657 -4.18 21.33 18.01
CA TRP A 657 -2.89 21.79 18.54
C TRP A 657 -2.87 23.33 18.69
N PRO A 658 -2.29 23.91 19.75
CA PRO A 658 -1.59 23.30 20.89
C PRO A 658 -2.52 22.48 21.80
N PRO A 659 -2.02 21.54 22.61
CA PRO A 659 -2.82 20.48 23.23
C PRO A 659 -3.96 21.01 24.13
N LEU A 660 -3.78 22.20 24.74
CA LEU A 660 -4.79 22.85 25.59
C LEU A 660 -5.97 23.45 24.80
N THR A 661 -5.96 23.48 23.47
CA THR A 661 -7.10 23.95 22.65
C THR A 661 -8.05 22.83 22.25
N GLN A 662 -7.81 21.59 22.68
CA GLN A 662 -8.72 20.49 22.40
C GLN A 662 -10.06 20.66 23.13
N THR A 663 -11.10 20.11 22.50
CA THR A 663 -12.48 20.10 22.98
C THR A 663 -13.05 18.70 22.83
N GLY A 664 -14.17 18.42 23.51
CA GLY A 664 -14.82 17.11 23.46
C GLY A 664 -13.92 15.99 23.98
N LEU A 665 -13.22 16.20 25.10
CA LEU A 665 -12.53 15.11 25.80
C LEU A 665 -13.52 14.20 26.56
N ASN A 666 -13.10 13.00 26.94
CA ASN A 666 -13.93 12.10 27.74
C ASN A 666 -14.35 12.78 29.07
N PRO A 667 -15.61 12.61 29.54
CA PRO A 667 -16.03 13.02 30.89
C PRO A 667 -15.10 12.61 32.03
N VAL A 668 -14.46 11.44 31.91
CA VAL A 668 -13.41 10.93 32.80
C VAL A 668 -12.08 11.03 32.07
N VAL A 669 -11.17 11.85 32.61
CA VAL A 669 -9.75 11.86 32.23
C VAL A 669 -8.93 11.72 33.50
N ASP A 670 -8.45 10.52 33.76
CA ASP A 670 -7.70 10.20 34.99
C ASP A 670 -6.53 9.22 34.80
N VAL A 671 -6.08 9.08 33.55
CA VAL A 671 -4.81 8.46 33.13
C VAL A 671 -3.72 9.51 32.90
N GLU A 672 -2.46 9.09 32.98
CA GLU A 672 -1.28 9.94 32.85
C GLU A 672 -0.96 10.27 31.39
N ASP A 673 -0.81 11.56 31.05
CA ASP A 673 -0.45 12.02 29.70
C ASP A 673 1.07 12.10 29.48
N THR A 674 1.85 12.13 30.57
CA THR A 674 3.31 11.96 30.57
C THR A 674 3.67 10.75 31.40
N SER A 675 4.50 9.85 30.89
CA SER A 675 5.00 8.71 31.68
C SER A 675 6.39 8.28 31.24
N MET A 676 7.21 7.84 32.19
CA MET A 676 8.51 7.25 31.91
C MET A 676 8.85 6.15 32.92
N LEU A 677 9.62 5.16 32.50
CA LEU A 677 10.09 4.07 33.34
C LEU A 677 11.55 3.74 33.04
N LEU A 678 12.24 3.27 34.07
CA LEU A 678 13.50 2.55 33.98
C LEU A 678 13.22 1.10 34.33
N MET A 679 13.79 0.17 33.58
CA MET A 679 13.68 -1.25 33.86
C MET A 679 15.02 -1.99 33.77
N ARG A 680 15.14 -3.03 34.60
CA ARG A 680 16.21 -4.00 34.55
C ARG A 680 15.66 -5.31 34.04
N MET A 681 16.34 -5.91 33.08
CA MET A 681 15.90 -7.11 32.38
C MET A 681 16.54 -8.38 32.99
N ASP A 682 15.99 -9.55 32.69
CA ASP A 682 16.49 -10.84 33.20
C ASP A 682 17.96 -11.09 32.81
N ASN A 683 18.35 -10.81 31.56
CA ASN A 683 19.73 -10.91 31.08
C ASN A 683 20.68 -9.80 31.60
N GLY A 684 20.18 -8.86 32.40
CA GLY A 684 20.95 -7.76 32.98
C GLY A 684 20.99 -6.48 32.14
N VAL A 685 20.41 -6.46 30.92
CA VAL A 685 20.21 -5.23 30.14
C VAL A 685 19.43 -4.20 30.97
N LEU A 686 19.79 -2.94 30.80
CA LEU A 686 19.06 -1.79 31.36
C LEU A 686 18.28 -1.11 30.25
N ALA A 687 17.01 -0.81 30.49
CA ALA A 687 16.21 -0.08 29.52
C ALA A 687 15.48 1.10 30.14
N SER A 688 15.15 2.08 29.29
CA SER A 688 14.29 3.21 29.65
C SER A 688 13.28 3.48 28.54
N TYR A 689 12.03 3.72 28.93
CA TYR A 689 10.98 4.17 28.03
C TYR A 689 10.40 5.49 28.55
N ALA A 690 10.10 6.43 27.65
CA ALA A 690 9.42 7.67 27.98
C ALA A 690 8.41 8.05 26.89
N GLN A 691 7.20 8.46 27.29
CA GLN A 691 6.13 8.92 26.42
C GLN A 691 5.57 10.27 26.86
N CYS A 692 5.18 11.07 25.87
CA CYS A 692 4.49 12.34 26.05
C CYS A 692 3.37 12.45 25.00
N HIS A 693 2.13 12.62 25.46
CA HIS A 693 0.93 12.60 24.62
C HIS A 693 0.54 13.94 24.00
N PHE A 694 1.38 14.97 24.21
CA PHE A 694 1.12 16.35 23.80
C PHE A 694 2.34 17.00 23.11
N THR A 695 3.08 16.19 22.36
CA THR A 695 4.19 16.64 21.49
C THR A 695 3.64 17.19 20.17
N PRO A 696 4.34 18.10 19.45
CA PRO A 696 3.88 18.59 18.15
C PRO A 696 3.97 17.54 17.03
N ASP A 697 4.76 16.49 17.27
CA ASP A 697 5.16 15.45 16.34
C ASP A 697 4.78 14.05 16.86
N TYR A 698 4.61 13.11 15.94
CA TYR A 698 4.29 11.71 16.22
C TYR A 698 5.34 10.80 15.62
N TRP A 699 6.23 10.25 16.45
CA TRP A 699 7.26 9.27 16.06
C TRP A 699 7.91 8.67 17.31
N ARG A 700 8.74 7.64 17.14
CA ARG A 700 9.55 7.07 18.23
C ARG A 700 11.01 6.86 17.86
N SER A 701 11.88 7.05 18.85
CA SER A 701 13.33 6.88 18.74
C SER A 701 13.79 5.76 19.68
N TYR A 702 14.17 4.62 19.10
CA TYR A 702 14.87 3.54 19.76
C TYR A 702 16.39 3.76 19.62
N THR A 703 17.10 3.89 20.73
CA THR A 703 18.56 3.86 20.77
C THR A 703 19.02 2.57 21.44
N VAL A 704 19.73 1.70 20.72
CA VAL A 704 20.29 0.47 21.27
C VAL A 704 21.81 0.64 21.40
N ILE A 705 22.36 0.40 22.58
CA ILE A 705 23.79 0.49 22.87
C ILE A 705 24.31 -0.90 23.26
N GLY A 706 25.31 -1.37 22.54
CA GLY A 706 26.02 -2.62 22.82
C GLY A 706 27.48 -2.40 23.23
N THR A 707 28.26 -3.48 23.23
CA THR A 707 29.68 -3.46 23.63
C THR A 707 30.61 -2.82 22.61
N GLU A 708 30.22 -2.78 21.34
CA GLU A 708 31.07 -2.37 20.21
C GLU A 708 30.51 -1.16 19.44
N GLY A 709 29.27 -0.77 19.69
CA GLY A 709 28.66 0.40 19.09
C GLY A 709 27.31 0.79 19.69
N ARG A 710 26.63 1.72 19.01
CA ARG A 710 25.20 2.00 19.20
C ARG A 710 24.52 2.14 17.85
N LEU A 711 23.21 1.95 17.83
CA LEU A 711 22.36 2.30 16.71
C LEU A 711 21.12 3.07 17.16
N GLU A 712 20.55 3.87 16.26
CA GLU A 712 19.38 4.72 16.51
C GLU A 712 18.59 4.91 15.22
N ASN A 713 17.26 4.78 15.27
CA ASN A 713 16.40 5.16 14.13
C ASN A 713 16.12 6.68 14.12
N ALA A 714 16.11 7.25 12.92
CA ALA A 714 15.75 8.63 12.63
C ALA A 714 14.52 8.61 11.72
N GLY A 715 13.34 8.76 12.33
CA GLY A 715 12.05 8.43 11.70
C GLY A 715 11.67 6.95 11.88
N ASP A 716 10.43 6.59 11.56
CA ASP A 716 9.84 5.26 11.77
C ASP A 716 8.98 4.74 10.60
N GLY A 717 9.07 5.36 9.41
CA GLY A 717 8.40 4.95 8.16
C GLY A 717 9.34 4.52 7.02
N ASP A 718 8.79 4.34 5.81
CA ASP A 718 9.53 3.99 4.61
C ASP A 718 10.40 5.16 4.12
N GLY A 719 11.66 4.87 3.74
CA GLY A 719 12.63 5.89 3.33
C GLY A 719 13.35 6.61 4.49
N ASP A 720 12.90 6.46 5.73
CA ASP A 720 13.64 6.86 6.94
C ASP A 720 14.90 6.00 7.14
N SER A 721 15.67 6.22 8.21
CA SER A 721 16.95 5.53 8.40
C SER A 721 17.22 4.98 9.79
N VAL A 722 18.03 3.91 9.85
CA VAL A 722 18.72 3.44 11.05
C VAL A 722 20.20 3.78 10.90
N ARG A 723 20.74 4.53 11.86
CA ARG A 723 22.14 4.96 11.91
C ARG A 723 22.92 4.14 12.92
N VAL A 724 24.17 3.82 12.60
CA VAL A 724 25.07 3.02 13.43
C VAL A 724 26.34 3.82 13.72
N TRP A 725 26.77 3.84 14.98
CA TRP A 725 28.04 4.40 15.44
C TRP A 725 28.85 3.28 16.08
N ASN A 726 29.88 2.78 15.38
CA ASN A 726 30.77 1.72 15.83
C ASN A 726 32.23 2.18 15.97
N ARG A 727 32.50 3.49 15.81
CA ARG A 727 33.82 4.11 16.04
C ARG A 727 33.76 5.25 17.04
N ARG A 728 34.84 5.39 17.83
CA ARG A 728 35.00 6.50 18.77
C ARG A 728 35.41 7.77 18.04
N THR A 729 34.46 8.67 17.84
CA THR A 729 34.65 9.98 17.20
C THR A 729 34.15 11.11 18.13
N GLY A 730 34.07 12.34 17.63
CA GLY A 730 33.33 13.42 18.29
C GLY A 730 31.81 13.26 18.08
N TYR A 731 31.05 14.34 18.17
CA TYR A 731 29.65 14.30 17.70
C TYR A 731 29.62 14.05 16.18
N ALA A 732 28.89 13.03 15.76
CA ALA A 732 28.66 12.68 14.36
C ALA A 732 27.14 12.45 14.17
N GLU A 733 26.50 13.26 13.34
CA GLU A 733 25.03 13.31 13.19
C GLU A 733 24.43 12.09 12.46
N TYR A 734 25.19 11.52 11.52
CA TYR A 734 24.72 10.47 10.59
C TYR A 734 25.26 9.06 10.90
N GLY A 735 26.07 8.90 11.95
CA GLY A 735 26.75 7.64 12.23
C GLY A 735 28.03 7.41 11.42
N ASP A 736 28.63 6.24 11.62
CA ASP A 736 29.63 5.64 10.73
C ASP A 736 28.95 4.97 9.52
N HIS A 737 27.71 4.49 9.70
CA HIS A 737 26.86 3.87 8.67
C HIS A 737 25.39 4.31 8.83
N GLU A 738 24.67 4.43 7.71
CA GLU A 738 23.24 4.75 7.66
C GLU A 738 22.56 3.76 6.70
N TYR A 739 21.48 3.13 7.17
CA TYR A 739 20.73 2.10 6.44
C TYR A 739 19.28 2.59 6.26
N THR A 740 18.78 2.60 5.03
CA THR A 740 17.41 3.02 4.72
C THR A 740 16.39 1.96 5.15
N VAL A 741 15.31 2.39 5.79
CA VAL A 741 14.13 1.56 6.08
C VAL A 741 13.38 1.34 4.77
N ALA A 742 13.12 0.07 4.44
CA ALA A 742 12.43 -0.32 3.21
C ALA A 742 11.26 -1.25 3.52
N GLY A 743 10.12 -0.97 2.87
CA GLY A 743 8.98 -1.88 2.77
C GLY A 743 7.70 -1.44 3.47
N ASP A 744 7.54 -0.18 3.90
CA ASP A 744 6.36 0.28 4.64
C ASP A 744 5.68 1.49 3.95
N ARG A 745 5.43 1.42 2.63
CA ARG A 745 4.94 2.55 1.81
C ARG A 745 3.59 3.12 2.28
N SER A 746 2.80 2.35 3.03
CA SER A 746 1.57 2.83 3.71
C SER A 746 1.68 2.88 5.25
N GLY A 747 2.88 2.69 5.79
CA GLY A 747 3.18 2.77 7.22
C GLY A 747 2.57 1.62 8.02
N HIS A 748 1.78 1.97 9.04
CA HIS A 748 1.20 1.02 10.01
C HIS A 748 0.31 -0.06 9.34
N ASP A 749 -0.33 0.27 8.22
CA ASP A 749 -1.27 -0.61 7.53
C ASP A 749 -0.59 -1.82 6.87
N ASP A 750 0.69 -1.69 6.46
CA ASP A 750 1.46 -2.82 5.92
C ASP A 750 1.88 -3.82 7.01
N ALA A 751 2.10 -3.33 8.24
CA ALA A 751 2.33 -4.20 9.41
C ALA A 751 1.05 -4.94 9.82
N ASP A 752 -0.10 -4.26 9.81
CA ASP A 752 -1.42 -4.87 10.12
C ASP A 752 -1.81 -5.95 9.10
N ARG A 753 -1.46 -5.81 7.82
CA ARG A 753 -1.63 -6.88 6.81
C ARG A 753 -0.74 -8.08 7.10
N ARG A 754 0.56 -7.85 7.31
CA ARG A 754 1.56 -8.91 7.55
C ARG A 754 1.23 -9.75 8.78
N ILE A 755 0.78 -9.13 9.86
CA ILE A 755 0.49 -9.83 11.13
C ILE A 755 -0.82 -10.66 11.05
N VAL A 756 -1.84 -10.18 10.31
CA VAL A 756 -3.05 -10.97 10.04
C VAL A 756 -2.75 -12.15 9.12
N ASP A 757 -1.93 -11.97 8.08
CA ASP A 757 -1.49 -13.06 7.21
C ASP A 757 -0.63 -14.11 7.95
N GLU A 758 0.29 -13.68 8.83
CA GLU A 758 1.06 -14.60 9.69
C GLU A 758 0.13 -15.42 10.60
N PHE A 759 -0.87 -14.80 11.23
CA PHE A 759 -1.86 -15.51 12.02
C PHE A 759 -2.63 -16.54 11.18
N LEU A 760 -3.12 -16.16 9.99
CA LEU A 760 -3.91 -17.03 9.13
C LEU A 760 -3.09 -18.23 8.61
N ARG A 761 -1.84 -18.00 8.19
CA ARG A 761 -0.89 -19.08 7.84
C ARG A 761 -0.54 -19.96 9.04
N TRP A 762 -0.35 -19.38 10.22
CA TRP A 762 -0.11 -20.16 11.43
C TRP A 762 -1.29 -21.07 11.77
N ILE A 763 -2.54 -20.59 11.69
CA ILE A 763 -3.71 -21.45 11.97
C ILE A 763 -3.96 -22.49 10.87
N ALA A 764 -3.77 -22.14 9.59
CA ALA A 764 -4.01 -23.06 8.46
C ALA A 764 -2.91 -24.13 8.28
N HIS A 765 -1.65 -23.77 8.50
CA HIS A 765 -0.48 -24.56 8.05
C HIS A 765 0.52 -24.86 9.17
N GLY A 766 0.49 -24.10 10.27
CA GLY A 766 1.45 -24.24 11.37
C GLY A 766 2.77 -23.51 11.13
N ASP A 767 2.77 -22.51 10.25
CA ASP A 767 3.92 -21.64 9.97
C ASP A 767 4.52 -21.01 11.25
N PRO A 768 5.83 -20.73 11.30
CA PRO A 768 6.44 -20.01 12.43
C PRO A 768 5.84 -18.62 12.64
N VAL A 769 5.74 -18.20 13.90
CA VAL A 769 5.23 -16.88 14.30
C VAL A 769 6.35 -16.00 14.87
N THR A 770 6.23 -14.68 14.68
CA THR A 770 7.22 -13.67 15.10
C THR A 770 7.04 -13.23 16.56
N SER A 771 5.87 -13.47 17.15
CA SER A 771 5.58 -13.18 18.56
C SER A 771 4.77 -14.29 19.21
N THR A 772 4.99 -14.52 20.51
CA THR A 772 4.23 -15.48 21.32
C THR A 772 3.23 -14.78 22.25
N PRO A 773 2.18 -15.46 22.73
CA PRO A 773 1.34 -14.92 23.79
C PRO A 773 2.10 -14.57 25.08
N LEU A 774 3.22 -15.26 25.34
CA LEU A 774 4.08 -14.99 26.50
C LEU A 774 4.84 -13.66 26.36
N ASP A 775 5.32 -13.32 25.17
CA ASP A 775 5.91 -12.00 24.88
C ASP A 775 4.94 -10.86 25.23
N ALA A 776 3.71 -10.96 24.72
CA ALA A 776 2.66 -9.97 24.94
C ALA A 776 2.26 -9.87 26.42
N ARG A 777 2.17 -11.01 27.11
CA ARG A 777 1.91 -11.08 28.56
C ARG A 777 3.01 -10.41 29.37
N ASP A 778 4.28 -10.59 29.01
CA ASP A 778 5.39 -9.97 29.72
C ASP A 778 5.48 -8.45 29.45
N ALA A 779 5.09 -7.98 28.27
CA ALA A 779 4.90 -6.55 28.00
C ALA A 779 3.79 -5.94 28.88
N VAL A 780 2.63 -6.61 29.00
CA VAL A 780 1.54 -6.21 29.92
C VAL A 780 2.01 -6.22 31.39
N ALA A 781 2.78 -7.24 31.80
CA ALA A 781 3.29 -7.37 33.16
C ALA A 781 4.25 -6.22 33.54
N VAL A 782 5.15 -5.83 32.64
CA VAL A 782 6.04 -4.68 32.81
C VAL A 782 5.23 -3.38 32.91
N ALA A 783 4.24 -3.20 32.03
CA ALA A 783 3.42 -1.99 32.02
C ALA A 783 2.54 -1.82 33.26
N ALA A 784 1.93 -2.91 33.75
CA ALA A 784 1.14 -2.92 34.97
C ALA A 784 2.01 -2.61 36.19
N ALA A 785 3.18 -3.28 36.33
CA ALA A 785 4.15 -3.02 37.40
C ALA A 785 4.70 -1.58 37.35
N ALA A 786 4.91 -1.02 36.15
CA ALA A 786 5.34 0.36 35.99
C ALA A 786 4.23 1.35 36.38
N THR A 787 2.97 1.05 36.05
CA THR A 787 1.82 1.87 36.48
C THR A 787 1.64 1.84 38.01
N GLU A 788 1.84 0.67 38.65
CA GLU A 788 1.90 0.57 40.13
C GLU A 788 3.05 1.40 40.71
N SER A 789 4.25 1.30 40.12
CA SER A 789 5.42 2.06 40.56
C SER A 789 5.19 3.57 40.49
N LEU A 790 4.65 4.05 39.37
CA LEU A 790 4.27 5.45 39.16
C LEU A 790 3.32 5.94 40.26
N ARG A 791 2.19 5.24 40.44
CA ARG A 791 1.13 5.64 41.37
C ARG A 791 1.46 5.42 42.85
N SER A 792 2.51 4.66 43.15
CA SER A 792 3.02 4.43 44.51
C SER A 792 4.18 5.35 44.91
N GLY A 793 4.45 6.40 44.12
CA GLY A 793 5.50 7.39 44.39
C GLY A 793 6.89 6.94 43.93
N SER A 794 6.96 6.36 42.73
CA SER A 794 8.19 5.83 42.11
C SER A 794 8.91 4.79 42.97
N ARG A 795 8.15 3.93 43.66
CA ARG A 795 8.71 2.79 44.39
C ARG A 795 9.10 1.69 43.38
N PRO A 796 10.28 1.07 43.49
CA PRO A 796 10.62 -0.06 42.64
C PRO A 796 9.64 -1.23 42.80
N VAL A 797 9.14 -1.78 41.69
CA VAL A 797 8.22 -2.92 41.64
C VAL A 797 8.89 -4.08 40.90
N ARG A 798 8.72 -5.30 41.44
CA ARG A 798 9.14 -6.55 40.78
C ARG A 798 8.05 -6.94 39.79
N VAL A 799 8.41 -7.12 38.52
CA VAL A 799 7.51 -7.66 37.50
C VAL A 799 7.13 -9.08 37.89
N ALA A 800 5.83 -9.40 37.84
CA ALA A 800 5.35 -10.74 38.14
C ALA A 800 5.75 -11.70 37.01
N ALA A 801 6.44 -12.80 37.32
CA ALA A 801 6.71 -13.86 36.36
C ALA A 801 5.41 -14.59 35.96
N ALA A 802 5.40 -15.21 34.79
CA ALA A 802 4.31 -16.10 34.38
C ALA A 802 4.31 -17.39 35.23
N GLY A 803 3.16 -18.07 35.30
CA GLY A 803 3.08 -19.38 35.94
C GLY A 803 3.93 -20.41 35.20
N ALA A 804 4.64 -21.28 35.92
CA ALA A 804 5.54 -22.26 35.31
C ALA A 804 4.85 -23.23 34.32
N ASP A 805 3.53 -23.40 34.40
CA ASP A 805 2.75 -24.20 33.44
C ASP A 805 2.50 -23.45 32.12
N ILE A 806 2.38 -22.11 32.18
CA ILE A 806 2.29 -21.22 31.03
C ILE A 806 3.65 -21.16 30.33
N GLU A 807 4.75 -20.96 31.08
CA GLU A 807 6.14 -20.94 30.57
C GLU A 807 6.63 -22.29 29.98
N ARG A 808 5.86 -23.37 30.12
CA ARG A 808 6.15 -24.68 29.49
C ARG A 808 5.25 -25.01 28.29
N HIS A 809 4.21 -24.20 28.07
CA HIS A 809 3.27 -24.40 26.96
C HIS A 809 3.64 -23.54 25.75
N PHE A 810 3.98 -22.27 26.01
CA PHE A 810 4.49 -21.32 25.03
C PHE A 810 6.03 -21.29 25.06
#